data_AF-F3QQ07-F1
#
_entry.id   AF-F3QQ07-F1
#
_cell.length_a   1.000
_cell.length_b   1.000
_cell.length_c   1.000
_cell.angle_alpha   90.00
_cell.angle_beta   90.00
_cell.angle_gamma   90.00
#
_symmetry.space_group_name_H-M   'P 1'
#
loop_
_entity.id
_entity.type
_entity.pdbx_description
1 polymer ?
#
loop_
_entity_poly.entity_id
_entity_poly.type
_entity_poly.pdbx_seq_one_letter_code
_entity_poly.pdbx_strand_id
1 'polypeptide(L)'
;MENKFKSWISLCALLLSVAQIPLFSGCNDDLAADSYYTFTGEMMSDFLNNHEDFSQFRRIVERAGRMDLLASRGARTLFPPVNSGVEDFLKERGYASVEDIPASYCDTLVKACLVERTLYTYNLSKTHQESNQLDLPVIIVTDGDTVDANGMTLSVINRRAAIINELKNDSVENGVVHPVDKVIVPNTSLGASLLDDNHKDFTIFYEALKRTALLDSLSRYRDDDYEVWKNNYAPFTQSMRIGNEDYVGKRPDHRYSGFTLFIVPDKVLYEKYSDRFNESMTMDQKIDALYDLAVEKYDDNISAGIFGLDKTDPATGKTYKELYWNKSSLKSRHNPLNMFLSYHILDRLFTSTAKLINCWQIYTAYADPTEWVGTMLDFSTIKLEKVYSTIDPAVEYERDFYINHSQACAYNNYERIRGAHLTTPENADNFSLNVAYYYVDDVLAYDQTMRNKVMNTRMRIDVLTLWPELTTNNIRLCGNPTQGYNAGDNSEEGTEAGGHNYYLPPGYLKNVKFSENTIFFLERPIVQWSNMGGDVVGILGTSYDITFRLPSVPPGTYELRLGYTALESRGIGQVYVDGIPQGLPMDMRIFGNDGSIGGLYNGWAGWRNKDENAGGIYTTEELEENARIMKNNGYYSAPKSVFFGNDGNDAPRYSANTCTIYYNSVNLLRRKICNVEVKPNTHHSVRLRSVLTSSETSDFTLDFMELVPIDICGAGGLGEDLY
;
A
#
# COMPACT_ATOMS: atom_id res chain seq x y z
N MET A 1 -30.89 82.51 -52.70
CA MET A 1 -30.46 82.27 -54.10
C MET A 1 -28.95 82.41 -54.15
N GLU A 2 -28.31 81.27 -54.38
CA GLU A 2 -27.01 81.01 -55.01
C GLU A 2 -25.80 81.97 -54.87
N ASN A 3 -24.72 81.32 -54.42
CA ASN A 3 -23.35 81.34 -54.92
C ASN A 3 -22.42 82.53 -54.64
N LYS A 4 -21.38 82.22 -53.83
CA LYS A 4 -19.92 82.39 -54.05
C LYS A 4 -19.22 82.15 -52.69
N PHE A 5 -18.02 81.58 -52.50
CA PHE A 5 -17.07 80.75 -53.25
C PHE A 5 -15.92 80.46 -52.25
N LYS A 6 -15.36 79.24 -52.25
CA LYS A 6 -14.00 78.83 -51.78
C LYS A 6 -13.56 79.08 -50.31
N SER A 7 -13.17 78.00 -49.62
CA SER A 7 -11.78 77.63 -49.29
C SER A 7 -11.72 76.78 -48.01
N TRP A 8 -10.90 75.73 -48.03
CA TRP A 8 -10.38 74.89 -46.93
C TRP A 8 -10.82 73.41 -46.92
N ILE A 9 -9.82 72.56 -46.62
CA ILE A 9 -9.81 71.10 -46.47
C ILE A 9 -9.46 70.31 -47.75
N SER A 10 -8.16 70.27 -48.05
CA SER A 10 -7.51 69.13 -48.73
C SER A 10 -6.00 69.23 -48.51
N LEU A 11 -5.54 68.75 -47.34
CA LEU A 11 -4.12 68.54 -47.08
C LEU A 11 -3.87 67.51 -45.96
N CYS A 12 -4.51 66.34 -45.98
CA CYS A 12 -4.24 65.27 -45.00
C CYS A 12 -4.27 63.82 -45.54
N ALA A 13 -4.34 63.58 -46.86
CA ALA A 13 -4.64 62.22 -47.36
C ALA A 13 -3.66 61.65 -48.40
N LEU A 14 -2.44 62.19 -48.54
CA LEU A 14 -1.52 61.66 -49.56
C LEU A 14 -0.04 61.75 -49.13
N LEU A 15 0.35 60.98 -48.11
CA LEU A 15 1.76 60.67 -47.80
C LEU A 15 1.86 59.39 -46.94
N LEU A 16 1.05 58.38 -47.28
CA LEU A 16 1.03 57.07 -46.60
C LEU A 16 1.01 55.94 -47.63
N SER A 17 2.07 55.85 -48.42
CA SER A 17 2.45 54.61 -49.08
C SER A 17 3.92 54.67 -49.49
N VAL A 18 4.63 53.58 -49.18
CA VAL A 18 6.04 53.28 -49.50
C VAL A 18 7.08 53.75 -48.46
N ALA A 19 7.28 52.92 -47.42
CA ALA A 19 8.60 52.38 -47.06
C ALA A 19 8.44 51.27 -46.00
N GLN A 20 8.53 50.01 -46.43
CA GLN A 20 8.82 48.90 -45.53
C GLN A 20 10.31 48.90 -45.18
N ILE A 21 10.65 49.06 -43.91
CA ILE A 21 11.83 48.46 -43.27
C ILE A 21 11.37 48.02 -41.86
N PRO A 22 11.59 46.75 -41.46
CA PRO A 22 11.21 46.28 -40.13
C PRO A 22 12.15 46.89 -39.08
N LEU A 23 11.61 47.74 -38.22
CA LEU A 23 12.29 48.14 -36.99
C LEU A 23 12.18 46.96 -36.02
N PHE A 24 13.30 46.27 -35.81
CA PHE A 24 13.51 45.47 -34.61
C PHE A 24 13.39 46.40 -33.41
N SER A 25 12.25 46.36 -32.71
CA SER A 25 12.23 46.74 -31.31
C SER A 25 13.01 45.65 -30.58
N GLY A 26 14.26 45.94 -30.21
CA GLY A 26 14.89 45.20 -29.14
C GLY A 26 13.97 45.31 -27.92
N CYS A 27 13.42 44.20 -27.46
CA CYS A 27 12.91 44.14 -26.10
C CYS A 27 14.09 44.47 -25.19
N ASN A 28 13.99 45.59 -24.51
CA ASN A 28 14.91 45.95 -23.46
C ASN A 28 14.58 45.03 -22.27
N ASP A 29 15.35 43.96 -22.08
CA ASP A 29 15.22 42.98 -20.99
C ASP A 29 15.72 43.53 -19.63
N ASP A 30 15.61 44.83 -19.41
CA ASP A 30 15.88 45.43 -18.11
C ASP A 30 14.54 45.60 -17.37
N LEU A 31 14.09 44.51 -16.74
CA LEU A 31 13.18 44.61 -15.59
C LEU A 31 13.86 45.52 -14.55
N ALA A 32 13.15 46.56 -14.10
CA ALA A 32 13.63 47.40 -13.01
C ALA A 32 14.01 46.51 -11.81
N ALA A 33 15.12 46.81 -11.13
CA ALA A 33 15.62 46.02 -9.99
C ALA A 33 14.52 45.76 -8.93
N ASP A 34 13.56 46.67 -8.83
CA ASP A 34 12.42 46.65 -7.91
C ASP A 34 11.31 45.65 -8.33
N SER A 35 11.39 45.08 -9.54
CA SER A 35 10.50 44.02 -10.06
C SER A 35 11.03 42.62 -9.74
N TYR A 36 12.27 42.50 -9.28
CA TYR A 36 12.77 41.28 -8.68
C TYR A 36 12.23 41.23 -7.25
N TYR A 37 11.34 40.28 -6.99
CA TYR A 37 11.08 39.87 -5.61
C TYR A 37 12.39 39.29 -5.06
N THR A 38 13.25 40.13 -4.47
CA THR A 38 14.44 39.68 -3.73
C THR A 38 13.95 39.14 -2.40
N PHE A 39 13.73 37.83 -2.38
CA PHE A 39 13.26 37.07 -1.23
C PHE A 39 14.29 37.20 -0.07
N THR A 40 13.84 37.48 1.16
CA THR A 40 14.72 37.74 2.32
C THR A 40 14.59 36.74 3.48
N GLY A 41 13.77 35.70 3.34
CA GLY A 41 13.67 34.65 4.36
C GLY A 41 14.74 33.57 4.20
N GLU A 42 14.94 32.80 5.25
CA GLU A 42 16.01 31.79 5.37
C GLU A 42 15.67 30.51 4.58
N MET A 43 16.52 30.12 3.63
CA MET A 43 16.44 28.81 2.97
C MET A 43 17.12 27.73 3.83
N MET A 44 16.90 26.44 3.53
CA MET A 44 17.65 25.34 4.20
C MET A 44 19.18 25.51 4.13
N SER A 45 19.69 26.04 3.01
CA SER A 45 21.12 26.36 2.87
C SER A 45 21.57 27.48 3.81
N ASP A 46 20.75 28.53 3.96
CA ASP A 46 21.01 29.64 4.88
C ASP A 46 20.98 29.15 6.33
N PHE A 47 20.01 28.31 6.70
CA PHE A 47 19.94 27.67 8.02
C PHE A 47 21.26 26.95 8.37
N LEU A 48 21.79 26.13 7.46
CA LEU A 48 23.08 25.46 7.70
C LEU A 48 24.27 26.44 7.77
N ASN A 49 24.20 27.56 7.06
CA ASN A 49 25.25 28.58 7.10
C ASN A 49 25.23 29.40 8.40
N ASN A 50 24.03 29.68 8.94
CA ASN A 50 23.82 30.59 10.06
C ASN A 50 23.95 29.89 11.43
N HIS A 51 23.85 28.55 11.48
CA HIS A 51 23.86 27.78 12.71
C HIS A 51 25.12 26.90 12.86
N GLU A 52 26.06 27.33 13.71
CA GLU A 52 27.36 26.67 13.90
C GLU A 52 27.26 25.24 14.45
N ASP A 53 26.17 24.90 15.15
CA ASP A 53 25.88 23.56 15.66
C ASP A 53 25.68 22.51 14.54
N PHE A 54 25.59 22.95 13.28
CA PHE A 54 25.50 22.09 12.08
C PHE A 54 26.70 22.23 11.14
N SER A 55 27.78 22.92 11.55
CA SER A 55 28.94 23.19 10.69
C SER A 55 29.59 21.94 10.08
N GLN A 56 29.60 20.81 10.78
CA GLN A 56 30.09 19.54 10.24
C GLN A 56 29.14 18.96 9.18
N PHE A 57 27.83 19.03 9.40
CA PHE A 57 26.86 18.58 8.40
C PHE A 57 26.83 19.50 7.18
N ARG A 58 26.91 20.83 7.37
CA ARG A 58 27.15 21.81 6.28
C ARG A 58 28.32 21.37 5.42
N ARG A 59 29.44 20.99 6.05
CA ARG A 59 30.63 20.53 5.33
C ARG A 59 30.37 19.23 4.54
N ILE A 60 29.57 18.30 5.06
CA ILE A 60 29.12 17.11 4.31
C ILE A 60 28.31 17.52 3.08
N VAL A 61 27.38 18.47 3.20
CA VAL A 61 26.55 18.98 2.09
C VAL A 61 27.39 19.66 1.00
N GLU A 62 28.38 20.47 1.41
CA GLU A 62 29.34 21.09 0.48
C GLU A 62 30.12 20.04 -0.31
N ARG A 63 30.65 19.01 0.37
CA ARG A 63 31.41 17.93 -0.27
C ARG A 63 30.54 17.04 -1.16
N ALA A 64 29.24 16.97 -0.88
CA ALA A 64 28.25 16.33 -1.75
C ALA A 64 27.89 17.18 -2.98
N GLY A 65 28.23 18.48 -3.00
CA GLY A 65 27.81 19.40 -4.06
C GLY A 65 26.29 19.66 -4.05
N ARG A 66 25.66 19.67 -2.87
CA ARG A 66 24.19 19.78 -2.72
C ARG A 66 23.71 21.08 -2.10
N MET A 67 24.57 22.08 -1.93
CA MET A 67 24.15 23.36 -1.34
C MET A 67 23.16 24.11 -2.25
N ASP A 68 23.35 24.06 -3.57
CA ASP A 68 22.41 24.65 -4.54
C ASP A 68 21.03 23.98 -4.48
N LEU A 69 20.97 22.67 -4.22
CA LEU A 69 19.71 21.96 -4.00
C LEU A 69 18.99 22.53 -2.76
N LEU A 70 19.71 22.76 -1.66
CA LEU A 70 19.15 23.34 -0.43
C LEU A 70 18.86 24.85 -0.54
N ALA A 71 19.38 25.53 -1.56
CA ALA A 71 19.03 26.91 -1.91
C ALA A 71 17.88 27.00 -2.93
N SER A 72 17.52 25.88 -3.56
CA SER A 72 16.49 25.83 -4.60
C SER A 72 15.08 25.83 -4.00
N ARG A 73 14.13 26.36 -4.77
CA ARG A 73 12.70 26.27 -4.45
C ARG A 73 12.20 24.81 -4.52
N GLY A 74 11.08 24.56 -3.86
CA GLY A 74 10.46 23.24 -3.72
C GLY A 74 10.32 22.90 -2.25
N ALA A 75 9.13 22.46 -1.84
CA ALA A 75 8.82 22.16 -0.45
C ALA A 75 9.49 20.84 -0.01
N ARG A 76 10.41 20.92 0.95
CA ARG A 76 11.18 19.76 1.42
C ARG A 76 11.18 19.65 2.95
N THR A 77 11.61 18.50 3.43
CA THR A 77 12.00 18.33 4.83
C THR A 77 13.45 17.92 4.90
N LEU A 78 14.24 18.63 5.71
CA LEU A 78 15.64 18.31 6.00
C LEU A 78 15.77 17.82 7.44
N PHE A 79 16.51 16.72 7.63
CA PHE A 79 16.85 16.16 8.94
C PHE A 79 18.35 16.30 9.24
N PRO A 80 18.87 17.50 9.53
CA PRO A 80 20.31 17.70 9.68
C PRO A 80 20.79 17.21 11.06
N PRO A 81 21.83 16.36 11.13
CA PRO A 81 22.45 16.00 12.39
C PRO A 81 23.23 17.17 12.99
N VAL A 82 23.13 17.35 14.31
CA VAL A 82 24.02 18.25 15.06
C VAL A 82 25.47 17.74 15.06
N ASN A 83 26.42 18.63 15.30
CA ASN A 83 27.86 18.31 15.27
C ASN A 83 28.23 17.11 16.14
N SER A 84 27.67 16.97 17.34
CA SER A 84 27.93 15.81 18.21
C SER A 84 27.49 14.48 17.56
N GLY A 85 26.36 14.48 16.85
CA GLY A 85 25.89 13.33 16.08
C GLY A 85 26.82 12.97 14.92
N VAL A 86 27.39 13.98 14.25
CA VAL A 86 28.40 13.77 13.19
C VAL A 86 29.71 13.23 13.79
N GLU A 87 30.15 13.74 14.93
CA GLU A 87 31.35 13.26 15.62
C GLU A 87 31.23 11.80 16.04
N ASP A 88 30.08 11.39 16.55
CA ASP A 88 29.83 9.99 16.92
C ASP A 88 29.82 9.07 15.70
N PHE A 89 29.24 9.51 14.58
CA PHE A 89 29.32 8.80 13.30
C PHE A 89 30.75 8.67 12.79
N LEU A 90 31.57 9.72 12.86
CA LEU A 90 32.98 9.68 12.44
C LEU A 90 33.76 8.64 13.27
N LYS A 91 33.56 8.62 14.59
CA LYS A 91 34.16 7.62 15.49
C LYS A 91 33.71 6.20 15.15
N GLU A 92 32.40 5.99 14.94
CA GLU A 92 31.83 4.69 14.59
C GLU A 92 32.41 4.15 13.27
N ARG A 93 32.63 5.03 12.29
CA ARG A 93 33.13 4.68 10.95
C ARG A 93 34.64 4.72 10.82
N GLY A 94 35.37 5.15 11.85
CA GLY A 94 36.84 5.25 11.84
C GLY A 94 37.39 6.38 10.97
N TYR A 95 36.61 7.43 10.73
CA TYR A 95 37.08 8.65 10.05
C TYR A 95 37.68 9.63 11.06
N ALA A 96 38.81 10.27 10.73
CA ALA A 96 39.41 11.27 11.62
C ALA A 96 38.71 12.63 11.53
N SER A 97 38.11 12.94 10.38
CA SER A 97 37.36 14.17 10.13
C SER A 97 36.34 14.00 9.00
N VAL A 98 35.45 15.00 8.84
CA VAL A 98 34.52 15.06 7.71
C VAL A 98 35.23 15.02 6.36
N GLU A 99 36.48 15.48 6.25
CA GLU A 99 37.25 15.46 5.00
C GLU A 99 37.59 14.04 4.54
N ASP A 100 37.63 13.07 5.45
CA ASP A 100 38.01 11.68 5.16
C ASP A 100 36.84 10.86 4.60
N ILE A 101 35.60 11.37 4.69
CA ILE A 101 34.43 10.70 4.12
C ILE A 101 34.54 10.74 2.58
N PRO A 102 34.27 9.66 1.83
CA PRO A 102 34.22 9.75 0.37
C PRO A 102 33.10 10.70 -0.11
N ALA A 103 33.36 11.57 -1.09
CA ALA A 103 32.37 12.54 -1.58
C ALA A 103 31.07 11.89 -2.10
N SER A 104 31.18 10.72 -2.75
CA SER A 104 30.01 9.93 -3.16
C SER A 104 29.17 9.44 -1.98
N TYR A 105 29.81 9.19 -0.84
CA TYR A 105 29.11 8.82 0.37
C TYR A 105 28.52 10.04 1.08
N CYS A 106 29.17 11.22 1.02
CA CYS A 106 28.53 12.48 1.43
C CYS A 106 27.21 12.71 0.68
N ASP A 107 27.17 12.55 -0.66
CA ASP A 107 25.92 12.65 -1.45
C ASP A 107 24.84 11.68 -0.94
N THR A 108 25.24 10.45 -0.62
CA THR A 108 24.35 9.43 -0.07
C THR A 108 23.77 9.86 1.30
N LEU A 109 24.62 10.37 2.21
CA LEU A 109 24.19 10.84 3.53
C LEU A 109 23.22 12.03 3.44
N VAL A 110 23.49 12.98 2.53
CA VAL A 110 22.60 14.13 2.32
C VAL A 110 21.24 13.70 1.78
N LYS A 111 21.22 12.86 0.74
CA LYS A 111 19.97 12.34 0.17
C LYS A 111 19.15 11.55 1.18
N ALA A 112 19.81 10.83 2.09
CA ALA A 112 19.13 10.10 3.15
C ALA A 112 18.40 11.00 4.17
N CYS A 113 18.83 12.26 4.31
CA CYS A 113 18.27 13.25 5.23
C CYS A 113 17.19 14.14 4.59
N LEU A 114 16.81 13.90 3.33
CA LEU A 114 15.89 14.73 2.56
C LEU A 114 14.63 13.97 2.15
N VAL A 115 13.47 14.61 2.35
CA VAL A 115 12.17 14.15 1.87
C VAL A 115 11.52 15.27 1.05
N GLU A 116 10.93 14.93 -0.10
CA GLU A 116 10.29 15.87 -1.04
C GLU A 116 8.85 16.25 -0.64
N ARG A 117 8.69 16.72 0.60
CA ARG A 117 7.51 17.45 1.10
C ARG A 117 7.80 18.10 2.43
N THR A 118 6.97 19.05 2.86
CA THR A 118 7.01 19.61 4.22
C THR A 118 6.31 18.68 5.21
N LEU A 119 7.04 18.20 6.21
CA LEU A 119 6.54 17.35 7.28
C LEU A 119 6.57 18.10 8.60
N TYR A 120 5.43 18.28 9.27
CA TYR A 120 5.42 18.79 10.64
C TYR A 120 5.15 17.65 11.61
N THR A 121 5.92 17.56 12.71
CA THR A 121 5.82 16.44 13.66
C THR A 121 4.44 16.34 14.30
N TYR A 122 3.72 17.46 14.45
CA TYR A 122 2.37 17.49 15.02
C TYR A 122 1.27 16.96 14.06
N ASN A 123 1.59 16.76 12.77
CA ASN A 123 0.69 16.18 11.78
C ASN A 123 0.99 14.69 11.50
N LEU A 124 2.02 14.13 12.14
CA LEU A 124 2.40 12.73 11.92
C LEU A 124 1.49 11.81 12.72
N SER A 125 1.12 10.69 12.09
CA SER A 125 0.51 9.58 12.81
C SER A 125 1.55 8.87 13.71
N LYS A 126 1.09 7.96 14.59
CA LYS A 126 1.96 7.16 15.48
C LYS A 126 3.16 6.55 14.74
N THR A 127 2.95 6.07 13.52
CA THR A 127 4.00 5.59 12.64
C THR A 127 3.79 6.16 11.25
N HIS A 128 4.72 6.99 10.81
CA HIS A 128 4.71 7.62 9.51
C HIS A 128 5.82 7.04 8.63
N GLN A 129 5.57 6.89 7.33
CA GLN A 129 6.60 6.45 6.38
C GLN A 129 6.60 7.34 5.13
N GLU A 130 7.79 7.84 4.78
CA GLU A 130 8.09 8.53 3.52
C GLU A 130 9.23 7.85 2.77
N SER A 131 9.48 8.30 1.54
CA SER A 131 10.71 8.00 0.80
C SER A 131 11.65 9.19 0.85
N ASN A 132 12.94 8.92 1.06
CA ASN A 132 13.98 9.93 0.87
C ASN A 132 14.41 10.02 -0.61
N GLN A 133 15.37 10.88 -0.93
CA GLN A 133 15.92 11.02 -2.29
C GLN A 133 16.73 9.80 -2.80
N LEU A 134 16.82 8.71 -2.02
CA LEU A 134 17.39 7.43 -2.44
C LEU A 134 16.29 6.38 -2.72
N ASP A 135 15.01 6.77 -2.70
CA ASP A 135 13.85 5.86 -2.72
C ASP A 135 13.84 4.86 -1.55
N LEU A 136 14.55 5.19 -0.46
CA LEU A 136 14.60 4.36 0.75
C LEU A 136 13.62 4.90 1.81
N PRO A 137 13.06 4.01 2.65
CA PRO A 137 12.07 4.40 3.64
C PRO A 137 12.68 5.28 4.74
N VAL A 138 11.98 6.37 5.05
CA VAL A 138 12.14 7.20 6.24
C VAL A 138 10.94 6.92 7.13
N ILE A 139 11.14 6.10 8.16
CA ILE A 139 10.10 5.70 9.10
C ILE A 139 10.23 6.56 10.35
N ILE A 140 9.21 7.35 10.66
CA ILE A 140 9.17 8.21 11.84
C ILE A 140 8.16 7.63 12.82
N VAL A 141 8.61 7.25 14.00
CA VAL A 141 7.77 6.71 15.07
C VAL A 141 7.61 7.77 16.17
N THR A 142 6.36 8.03 16.55
CA THR A 142 5.97 8.93 17.64
C THR A 142 4.87 8.24 18.46
N ASP A 143 5.25 7.30 19.31
CA ASP A 143 4.34 6.41 20.06
C ASP A 143 4.21 6.76 21.55
N GLY A 144 5.12 7.58 22.09
CA GLY A 144 5.14 7.93 23.51
C GLY A 144 6.05 7.04 24.35
N ASP A 145 6.63 5.97 23.79
CA ASP A 145 7.47 5.02 24.52
C ASP A 145 8.89 5.57 24.74
N THR A 146 9.30 6.54 23.93
CA THR A 146 10.57 7.26 24.06
C THR A 146 10.33 8.74 24.36
N VAL A 147 11.05 9.27 25.35
CA VAL A 147 10.96 10.66 25.80
C VAL A 147 12.34 11.29 25.95
N ASP A 148 12.40 12.62 25.80
CA ASP A 148 13.61 13.39 26.08
C ASP A 148 13.83 13.60 27.59
N ALA A 149 14.89 14.34 27.94
CA ALA A 149 15.24 14.65 29.32
C ALA A 149 14.16 15.44 30.09
N ASN A 150 13.24 16.11 29.38
CA ASN A 150 12.12 16.86 29.94
C ASN A 150 10.83 16.02 29.99
N GLY A 151 10.87 14.75 29.59
CA GLY A 151 9.73 13.86 29.55
C GLY A 151 8.79 14.08 28.36
N MET A 152 9.22 14.84 27.35
CA MET A 152 8.43 15.04 26.12
C MET A 152 8.71 13.92 25.11
N THR A 153 7.65 13.39 24.51
CA THR A 153 7.74 12.33 23.50
C THR A 153 8.68 12.69 22.37
N LEU A 154 9.54 11.75 21.99
CA LEU A 154 10.45 11.86 20.85
C LEU A 154 9.80 11.33 19.57
N SER A 155 10.18 11.96 18.45
CA SER A 155 9.95 11.40 17.12
C SER A 155 11.25 10.75 16.65
N VAL A 156 11.25 9.43 16.49
CA VAL A 156 12.46 8.65 16.17
C VAL A 156 12.44 8.18 14.73
N ILE A 157 13.46 8.54 13.97
CA ILE A 157 13.67 8.19 12.57
C ILE A 157 14.45 6.88 12.48
N ASN A 158 13.90 5.92 11.73
CA ASN A 158 14.47 4.60 11.47
C ASN A 158 15.00 3.93 12.74
N ARG A 159 14.33 4.15 13.88
CA ARG A 159 14.66 3.62 15.22
C ARG A 159 16.05 4.01 15.76
N ARG A 160 16.72 4.99 15.14
CA ARG A 160 18.11 5.35 15.44
C ARG A 160 18.30 6.80 15.83
N ALA A 161 17.81 7.71 14.99
CA ALA A 161 18.02 9.15 15.13
C ALA A 161 16.76 9.80 15.70
N ALA A 162 16.87 10.47 16.83
CA ALA A 162 15.78 11.22 17.43
C ALA A 162 15.76 12.65 16.89
N ILE A 163 14.57 13.13 16.51
CA ILE A 163 14.35 14.55 16.24
C ILE A 163 14.47 15.32 17.56
N ILE A 164 15.32 16.35 17.58
CA ILE A 164 15.59 17.16 18.75
C ILE A 164 14.38 18.07 19.00
N ASN A 165 13.71 17.80 20.11
CA ASN A 165 12.44 18.40 20.48
C ASN A 165 12.45 19.94 20.60
N GLU A 166 13.58 20.51 21.00
CA GLU A 166 13.76 21.96 21.18
C GLU A 166 14.02 22.70 19.85
N LEU A 167 14.37 21.97 18.78
CA LEU A 167 14.79 22.53 17.49
C LEU A 167 13.88 22.12 16.31
N LYS A 168 12.87 21.28 16.54
CA LYS A 168 12.00 20.71 15.50
C LYS A 168 10.99 21.71 14.96
N ASN A 169 10.43 21.39 13.79
CA ASN A 169 9.42 22.19 13.08
C ASN A 169 9.91 23.60 12.74
N ASP A 170 11.20 23.76 12.44
CA ASP A 170 11.74 25.06 12.05
C ASP A 170 11.40 25.36 10.58
N SER A 171 10.56 26.37 10.35
CA SER A 171 10.06 26.71 9.02
C SER A 171 11.08 27.55 8.27
N VAL A 172 11.48 27.04 7.11
CA VAL A 172 12.30 27.74 6.13
C VAL A 172 11.53 27.90 4.83
N GLU A 173 12.03 28.71 3.92
CA GLU A 173 11.19 29.18 2.81
C GLU A 173 10.98 28.12 1.72
N ASN A 174 11.89 27.15 1.66
CA ASN A 174 11.78 25.96 0.86
C ASN A 174 11.43 24.71 1.69
N GLY A 175 10.84 24.86 2.89
CA GLY A 175 10.26 23.74 3.62
C GLY A 175 10.38 23.78 5.14
N VAL A 176 10.86 22.69 5.75
CA VAL A 176 11.00 22.57 7.20
C VAL A 176 12.26 21.80 7.57
N VAL A 177 12.89 22.20 8.67
CA VAL A 177 14.09 21.57 9.21
C VAL A 177 13.75 20.92 10.56
N HIS A 178 14.18 19.67 10.72
CA HIS A 178 14.10 18.91 11.97
C HIS A 178 15.49 18.41 12.36
N PRO A 179 16.25 19.18 13.15
CA PRO A 179 17.53 18.73 13.66
C PRO A 179 17.43 17.39 14.38
N VAL A 180 18.42 16.52 14.15
CA VAL A 180 18.47 15.18 14.74
C VAL A 180 19.76 14.97 15.55
N ASP A 181 19.69 14.07 16.54
CA ASP A 181 20.81 13.76 17.42
C ASP A 181 21.91 12.91 16.76
N LYS A 182 21.61 12.22 15.65
CA LYS A 182 22.52 11.29 14.95
C LYS A 182 22.40 11.39 13.44
N VAL A 183 23.50 11.06 12.75
CA VAL A 183 23.53 10.92 11.29
C VAL A 183 22.57 9.82 10.84
N ILE A 184 21.66 10.14 9.91
CA ILE A 184 20.77 9.16 9.29
C ILE A 184 21.59 8.37 8.25
N VAL A 185 21.93 7.13 8.59
CA VAL A 185 22.63 6.22 7.69
C VAL A 185 21.61 5.34 6.96
N PRO A 186 21.56 5.34 5.62
CA PRO A 186 20.65 4.47 4.89
C PRO A 186 21.00 2.99 5.11
N ASN A 187 20.00 2.17 5.44
CA ASN A 187 20.22 0.73 5.57
C ASN A 187 20.26 0.09 4.17
N THR A 188 21.44 -0.38 3.78
CA THR A 188 21.70 -1.03 2.48
C THR A 188 22.01 -2.53 2.63
N SER A 189 21.79 -3.09 3.82
CA SER A 189 21.96 -4.53 4.06
C SER A 189 20.92 -5.35 3.27
N LEU A 190 21.26 -6.61 3.01
CA LEU A 190 20.33 -7.64 2.52
C LEU A 190 19.81 -8.48 3.69
N GLY A 191 18.63 -9.06 3.50
CA GLY A 191 17.82 -9.62 4.58
C GLY A 191 18.44 -10.73 5.44
N ALA A 192 19.29 -11.59 4.87
CA ALA A 192 19.98 -12.61 5.68
C ALA A 192 20.87 -11.97 6.75
N SER A 193 21.61 -10.91 6.39
CA SER A 193 22.47 -10.17 7.32
C SER A 193 21.66 -9.45 8.40
N LEU A 194 20.49 -8.92 8.07
CA LEU A 194 19.59 -8.30 9.06
C LEU A 194 19.24 -9.29 10.17
N LEU A 195 18.86 -10.53 9.82
CA LEU A 195 18.51 -11.55 10.80
C LEU A 195 19.76 -12.09 11.52
N ASP A 196 20.87 -12.28 10.81
CA ASP A 196 22.16 -12.68 11.41
C ASP A 196 22.58 -11.71 12.53
N ASP A 197 22.38 -10.41 12.35
CA ASP A 197 22.80 -9.39 13.31
C ASP A 197 21.79 -9.20 14.47
N ASN A 198 20.52 -9.60 14.30
CA ASN A 198 19.44 -9.23 15.23
C ASN A 198 18.67 -10.42 15.86
N HIS A 199 19.12 -11.67 15.72
CA HIS A 199 18.38 -12.87 16.16
C HIS A 199 18.50 -13.27 17.63
N LYS A 200 19.08 -12.44 18.49
CA LYS A 200 19.34 -12.77 19.91
C LYS A 200 18.07 -13.17 20.69
N ASP A 201 16.92 -12.60 20.32
CA ASP A 201 15.64 -12.82 21.02
C ASP A 201 14.78 -13.92 20.35
N PHE A 202 15.24 -14.48 19.22
CA PHE A 202 14.52 -15.48 18.43
C PHE A 202 15.46 -16.57 17.87
N THR A 203 16.36 -17.07 18.71
CA THR A 203 17.38 -18.02 18.28
C THR A 203 16.80 -19.33 17.72
N ILE A 204 15.63 -19.76 18.21
CA ILE A 204 14.95 -20.97 17.74
C ILE A 204 14.43 -20.76 16.31
N PHE A 205 13.73 -19.65 16.07
CA PHE A 205 13.18 -19.32 14.75
C PHE A 205 14.28 -19.12 13.71
N TYR A 206 15.34 -18.39 14.08
CA TYR A 206 16.50 -18.18 13.20
C TYR A 206 17.15 -19.52 12.79
N GLU A 207 17.43 -20.40 13.75
CA GLU A 207 18.02 -21.70 13.46
C GLU A 207 17.08 -22.58 12.61
N ALA A 208 15.77 -22.50 12.83
CA ALA A 208 14.78 -23.23 12.04
C ALA A 208 14.74 -22.73 10.57
N LEU A 209 14.76 -21.41 10.36
CA LEU A 209 14.85 -20.80 9.02
C LEU A 209 16.13 -21.23 8.29
N LYS A 210 17.24 -21.32 9.02
CA LYS A 210 18.53 -21.80 8.49
C LYS A 210 18.47 -23.27 8.08
N ARG A 211 17.99 -24.17 8.97
CA ARG A 211 17.92 -25.61 8.70
C ARG A 211 16.95 -25.98 7.57
N THR A 212 15.90 -25.18 7.40
CA THR A 212 14.91 -25.34 6.32
C THR A 212 15.31 -24.67 4.99
N ALA A 213 16.48 -24.00 4.95
CA ALA A 213 16.98 -23.25 3.79
C ALA A 213 16.06 -22.09 3.34
N LEU A 214 15.20 -21.59 4.23
CA LEU A 214 14.36 -20.43 3.94
C LEU A 214 15.17 -19.12 3.96
N LEU A 215 16.22 -19.02 4.79
CA LEU A 215 17.13 -17.86 4.77
C LEU A 215 17.76 -17.64 3.38
N ASP A 216 18.13 -18.73 2.69
CA ASP A 216 18.71 -18.67 1.33
C ASP A 216 17.74 -18.06 0.31
N SER A 217 16.43 -18.17 0.56
CA SER A 217 15.39 -17.62 -0.33
C SER A 217 15.23 -16.11 -0.18
N LEU A 218 15.75 -15.52 0.91
CA LEU A 218 15.63 -14.09 1.24
C LEU A 218 16.74 -13.23 0.63
N SER A 219 17.61 -13.79 -0.22
CA SER A 219 18.74 -13.06 -0.81
C SER A 219 18.37 -12.23 -2.04
N ARG A 220 17.21 -12.49 -2.66
CA ARG A 220 16.77 -11.80 -3.89
C ARG A 220 16.23 -10.42 -3.55
N TYR A 221 16.75 -9.41 -4.23
CA TYR A 221 16.41 -8.00 -3.99
C TYR A 221 16.00 -7.30 -5.28
N ARG A 222 16.82 -7.37 -6.34
CA ARG A 222 16.58 -6.66 -7.60
C ARG A 222 16.58 -7.60 -8.79
N ASP A 223 15.72 -7.29 -9.74
CA ASP A 223 15.68 -7.91 -11.06
C ASP A 223 16.55 -7.12 -12.05
N ASP A 224 17.78 -7.60 -12.27
CA ASP A 224 18.71 -6.92 -13.19
C ASP A 224 18.27 -6.99 -14.66
N ASP A 225 17.49 -8.01 -15.05
CA ASP A 225 16.94 -8.12 -16.41
C ASP A 225 15.89 -7.02 -16.65
N TYR A 226 15.10 -6.68 -15.62
CA TYR A 226 14.14 -5.59 -15.68
C TYR A 226 14.80 -4.23 -15.95
N GLU A 227 15.98 -3.96 -15.38
CA GLU A 227 16.69 -2.69 -15.54
C GLU A 227 17.04 -2.40 -17.00
N VAL A 228 17.23 -3.43 -17.81
CA VAL A 228 17.44 -3.34 -19.25
C VAL A 228 16.10 -3.37 -19.99
N TRP A 229 15.23 -4.33 -19.64
CA TRP A 229 13.95 -4.57 -20.32
C TRP A 229 13.01 -3.36 -20.28
N LYS A 230 12.97 -2.63 -19.17
CA LYS A 230 12.08 -1.48 -18.97
C LYS A 230 12.26 -0.41 -20.05
N ASN A 231 13.46 -0.28 -20.62
CA ASN A 231 13.80 0.71 -21.65
C ASN A 231 13.06 0.50 -22.99
N ASN A 232 12.36 -0.63 -23.17
CA ASN A 232 11.42 -0.83 -24.28
C ASN A 232 10.11 -0.04 -24.11
N TYR A 233 9.89 0.57 -22.95
CA TYR A 233 8.71 1.34 -22.59
C TYR A 233 9.11 2.75 -22.16
N ALA A 234 8.29 3.75 -22.47
CA ALA A 234 8.56 5.14 -22.10
C ALA A 234 8.56 5.32 -20.57
N PRO A 235 9.37 6.21 -19.99
CA PRO A 235 9.30 6.48 -18.54
C PRO A 235 7.92 7.00 -18.09
N PHE A 236 7.24 7.75 -18.95
CA PHE A 236 5.90 8.29 -18.71
C PHE A 236 5.00 8.10 -19.92
N THR A 237 3.69 7.98 -19.69
CA THR A 237 2.68 8.03 -20.75
C THR A 237 2.45 9.47 -21.21
N GLN A 238 1.82 9.63 -22.38
CA GLN A 238 1.05 10.86 -22.62
C GLN A 238 -0.13 10.92 -21.65
N SER A 239 -0.72 12.11 -21.50
CA SER A 239 -1.93 12.28 -20.68
C SER A 239 -3.06 11.38 -21.20
N MET A 240 -3.65 10.57 -20.31
CA MET A 240 -4.72 9.62 -20.62
C MET A 240 -5.98 9.98 -19.85
N ARG A 241 -7.15 9.92 -20.51
CA ARG A 241 -8.45 10.11 -19.86
C ARG A 241 -8.87 8.81 -19.17
N ILE A 242 -9.02 8.84 -17.85
CA ILE A 242 -9.44 7.70 -17.03
C ILE A 242 -10.58 8.14 -16.11
N GLY A 243 -11.73 7.49 -16.24
CA GLY A 243 -12.96 7.99 -15.61
C GLY A 243 -13.31 9.40 -16.09
N ASN A 244 -13.27 10.38 -15.18
CA ASN A 244 -13.59 11.78 -15.47
C ASN A 244 -12.36 12.69 -15.60
N GLU A 245 -11.18 12.19 -15.26
CA GLU A 245 -9.96 12.98 -15.10
C GLU A 245 -8.87 12.54 -16.07
N ASP A 246 -7.89 13.42 -16.26
CA ASP A 246 -6.71 13.13 -17.07
C ASP A 246 -5.54 12.77 -16.16
N TYR A 247 -4.70 11.83 -16.59
CA TYR A 247 -3.55 11.39 -15.81
C TYR A 247 -2.32 11.10 -16.66
N VAL A 248 -1.15 11.37 -16.09
CA VAL A 248 0.14 10.88 -16.60
C VAL A 248 0.57 9.69 -15.76
N GLY A 249 0.76 8.53 -16.41
CA GLY A 249 1.24 7.32 -15.77
C GLY A 249 2.77 7.24 -15.82
N LYS A 250 3.40 7.01 -14.67
CA LYS A 250 4.80 6.65 -14.54
C LYS A 250 4.98 5.14 -14.74
N ARG A 251 5.98 4.74 -15.52
CA ARG A 251 6.44 3.34 -15.56
C ARG A 251 7.20 3.06 -14.27
N PRO A 252 7.01 1.90 -13.61
CA PRO A 252 7.85 1.55 -12.47
C PRO A 252 9.34 1.69 -12.78
N ASP A 253 10.10 2.25 -11.83
CA ASP A 253 11.53 2.46 -12.02
C ASP A 253 12.30 1.16 -11.84
N HIS A 254 11.85 0.31 -10.94
CA HIS A 254 12.52 -0.92 -10.55
C HIS A 254 11.53 -2.07 -10.41
N ARG A 255 12.07 -3.29 -10.45
CA ARG A 255 11.36 -4.50 -10.04
C ARG A 255 12.13 -5.16 -8.91
N TYR A 256 11.86 -4.71 -7.70
CA TYR A 256 12.38 -5.31 -6.48
C TYR A 256 11.53 -6.48 -6.01
N SER A 257 12.20 -7.45 -5.38
CA SER A 257 11.61 -8.51 -4.58
C SER A 257 11.92 -8.24 -3.10
N GLY A 258 11.00 -8.59 -2.23
CA GLY A 258 11.24 -8.49 -0.80
C GLY A 258 10.27 -9.31 0.01
N PHE A 259 10.50 -9.38 1.31
CA PHE A 259 9.85 -10.32 2.21
C PHE A 259 9.55 -9.66 3.55
N THR A 260 8.51 -10.13 4.22
CA THR A 260 8.17 -9.70 5.58
C THR A 260 8.02 -10.94 6.46
N LEU A 261 8.79 -11.02 7.54
CA LEU A 261 8.76 -12.15 8.46
C LEU A 261 7.99 -11.80 9.73
N PHE A 262 7.14 -12.71 10.16
CA PHE A 262 6.49 -12.67 11.47
C PHE A 262 7.19 -13.70 12.36
N ILE A 263 8.00 -13.22 13.30
CA ILE A 263 8.89 -14.06 14.11
C ILE A 263 8.31 -14.22 15.50
N VAL A 264 8.27 -15.45 16.01
CA VAL A 264 7.90 -15.71 17.39
C VAL A 264 9.17 -15.65 18.25
N PRO A 265 9.29 -14.71 19.20
CA PRO A 265 10.44 -14.66 20.11
C PRO A 265 10.55 -15.92 20.95
N ASP A 266 11.77 -16.30 21.34
CA ASP A 266 12.02 -17.51 22.14
C ASP A 266 11.24 -17.49 23.46
N LYS A 267 11.15 -16.31 24.10
CA LYS A 267 10.38 -16.08 25.32
C LYS A 267 8.90 -16.47 25.16
N VAL A 268 8.29 -16.11 24.03
CA VAL A 268 6.89 -16.45 23.74
C VAL A 268 6.71 -17.96 23.64
N LEU A 269 7.66 -18.66 23.01
CA LEU A 269 7.64 -20.12 22.94
C LEU A 269 7.74 -20.76 24.33
N TYR A 270 8.63 -20.25 25.20
CA TYR A 270 8.75 -20.76 26.57
C TYR A 270 7.51 -20.48 27.44
N GLU A 271 6.82 -19.36 27.22
CA GLU A 271 5.65 -18.98 28.02
C GLU A 271 4.36 -19.67 27.55
N LYS A 272 4.05 -19.59 26.25
CA LYS A 272 2.78 -20.12 25.70
C LYS A 272 2.82 -21.62 25.40
N TYR A 273 4.02 -22.18 25.19
CA TYR A 273 4.23 -23.58 24.83
C TYR A 273 5.20 -24.26 25.82
N SER A 274 5.07 -23.93 27.11
CA SER A 274 5.96 -24.41 28.19
C SER A 274 5.98 -25.92 28.39
N ASP A 275 4.94 -26.63 27.92
CA ASP A 275 4.87 -28.10 27.88
C ASP A 275 5.80 -28.71 26.81
N ARG A 276 6.21 -27.90 25.82
CA ARG A 276 7.05 -28.30 24.68
C ARG A 276 8.43 -27.66 24.71
N PHE A 277 8.53 -26.40 25.13
CA PHE A 277 9.75 -25.61 25.12
C PHE A 277 10.15 -25.19 26.53
N ASN A 278 11.44 -25.32 26.84
CA ASN A 278 12.04 -24.70 28.00
C ASN A 278 13.48 -24.28 27.70
N GLU A 279 14.01 -23.36 28.52
CA GLU A 279 15.33 -22.77 28.29
C GLU A 279 16.46 -23.81 28.30
N SER A 280 16.34 -24.86 29.13
CA SER A 280 17.37 -25.89 29.33
C SER A 280 17.55 -26.86 28.17
N MET A 281 16.60 -26.88 27.22
CA MET A 281 16.69 -27.72 26.02
C MET A 281 17.88 -27.31 25.15
N THR A 282 18.53 -28.32 24.57
CA THR A 282 19.49 -28.09 23.47
C THR A 282 18.77 -27.52 22.25
N MET A 283 19.51 -26.85 21.36
CA MET A 283 18.92 -26.30 20.14
C MET A 283 18.26 -27.40 19.27
N ASP A 284 18.87 -28.59 19.17
CA ASP A 284 18.26 -29.71 18.44
C ASP A 284 16.92 -30.15 19.03
N GLN A 285 16.80 -30.21 20.35
CA GLN A 285 15.53 -30.50 21.02
C GLN A 285 14.49 -29.40 20.76
N LYS A 286 14.89 -28.12 20.72
CA LYS A 286 13.99 -26.99 20.43
C LYS A 286 13.49 -27.05 18.98
N ILE A 287 14.36 -27.37 18.03
CA ILE A 287 13.97 -27.57 16.63
C ILE A 287 13.05 -28.79 16.47
N ASP A 288 13.32 -29.87 17.18
CA ASP A 288 12.45 -31.04 17.21
C ASP A 288 11.05 -30.72 17.77
N ALA A 289 10.96 -29.95 18.85
CA ALA A 289 9.70 -29.50 19.41
C ALA A 289 8.92 -28.60 18.45
N LEU A 290 9.61 -27.71 17.72
CA LEU A 290 8.99 -26.87 16.68
C LEU A 290 8.53 -27.69 15.48
N TYR A 291 9.28 -28.72 15.08
CA TYR A 291 8.87 -29.67 14.06
C TYR A 291 7.60 -30.42 14.48
N ASP A 292 7.53 -30.92 15.72
CA ASP A 292 6.37 -31.65 16.22
C ASP A 292 5.12 -30.74 16.32
N LEU A 293 5.30 -29.47 16.70
CA LEU A 293 4.24 -28.46 16.65
C LEU A 293 3.76 -28.22 15.21
N ALA A 294 4.68 -28.13 14.24
CA ALA A 294 4.33 -27.98 12.83
C ALA A 294 3.56 -29.20 12.30
N VAL A 295 3.93 -30.42 12.70
CA VAL A 295 3.16 -31.64 12.38
C VAL A 295 1.74 -31.51 12.91
N GLU A 296 1.56 -31.15 14.18
CA GLU A 296 0.23 -30.97 14.80
C GLU A 296 -0.65 -30.00 14.00
N LYS A 297 -0.09 -28.88 13.53
CA LYS A 297 -0.84 -27.85 12.80
C LYS A 297 -1.31 -28.28 11.41
N TYR A 298 -0.63 -29.23 10.77
CA TYR A 298 -0.87 -29.62 9.38
C TYR A 298 -1.26 -31.08 9.18
N ASP A 299 -1.32 -31.91 10.24
CA ASP A 299 -1.65 -33.35 10.15
C ASP A 299 -3.15 -33.62 9.99
N ASP A 300 -3.74 -33.02 8.96
CA ASP A 300 -5.12 -33.25 8.57
C ASP A 300 -5.24 -33.47 7.05
N ASN A 301 -6.31 -34.14 6.62
CA ASN A 301 -6.52 -34.49 5.21
C ASN A 301 -6.76 -33.27 4.31
N ILE A 302 -7.32 -32.18 4.86
CA ILE A 302 -7.55 -30.95 4.10
C ILE A 302 -6.20 -30.28 3.81
N SER A 303 -5.34 -30.15 4.82
CA SER A 303 -3.95 -29.69 4.64
C SER A 303 -3.22 -30.57 3.62
N ALA A 304 -3.37 -31.89 3.69
CA ALA A 304 -2.77 -32.80 2.73
C ALA A 304 -3.20 -32.52 1.29
N GLY A 305 -4.50 -32.28 1.06
CA GLY A 305 -5.01 -31.91 -0.26
C GLY A 305 -4.56 -30.51 -0.71
N ILE A 306 -4.62 -29.50 0.16
CA ILE A 306 -4.25 -28.11 -0.18
C ILE A 306 -2.79 -28.02 -0.64
N PHE A 307 -1.89 -28.65 0.10
CA PHE A 307 -0.44 -28.58 -0.14
C PHE A 307 0.09 -29.75 -0.97
N GLY A 308 -0.82 -30.56 -1.55
CA GLY A 308 -0.49 -31.67 -2.44
C GLY A 308 0.31 -32.78 -1.79
N LEU A 309 0.25 -32.93 -0.47
CA LEU A 309 0.98 -33.96 0.27
C LEU A 309 0.50 -35.37 -0.06
N ASP A 310 -0.74 -35.49 -0.51
CA ASP A 310 -1.39 -36.71 -1.01
C ASP A 310 -0.97 -37.09 -2.44
N LYS A 311 -0.30 -36.19 -3.16
CA LYS A 311 0.21 -36.49 -4.51
C LYS A 311 1.39 -37.44 -4.46
N THR A 312 1.44 -38.34 -5.42
CA THR A 312 2.48 -39.37 -5.55
C THR A 312 3.64 -38.87 -6.39
N ASP A 313 4.87 -39.07 -5.91
CA ASP A 313 6.08 -38.91 -6.71
C ASP A 313 6.17 -40.05 -7.75
N PRO A 314 6.16 -39.77 -9.07
CA PRO A 314 6.16 -40.81 -10.09
C PRO A 314 7.39 -41.73 -10.06
N ALA A 315 8.52 -41.29 -9.50
CA ALA A 315 9.74 -42.05 -9.44
C ALA A 315 9.77 -43.05 -8.28
N THR A 316 9.09 -42.76 -7.17
CA THR A 316 9.11 -43.62 -5.96
C THR A 316 7.81 -44.35 -5.69
N GLY A 317 6.69 -43.89 -6.26
CA GLY A 317 5.36 -44.41 -5.97
C GLY A 317 4.83 -44.04 -4.56
N LYS A 318 5.58 -43.25 -3.78
CA LYS A 318 5.18 -42.75 -2.47
C LYS A 318 4.57 -41.35 -2.58
N THR A 319 3.67 -41.04 -1.66
CA THR A 319 3.13 -39.69 -1.48
C THR A 319 4.22 -38.71 -1.01
N TYR A 320 4.06 -37.42 -1.29
CA TYR A 320 4.97 -36.40 -0.78
C TYR A 320 4.97 -36.34 0.76
N LYS A 321 3.85 -36.67 1.41
CA LYS A 321 3.80 -36.84 2.86
C LYS A 321 4.78 -37.93 3.33
N GLU A 322 4.69 -39.13 2.76
CA GLU A 322 5.57 -40.25 3.12
C GLU A 322 7.06 -39.97 2.86
N LEU A 323 7.37 -39.15 1.85
CA LEU A 323 8.75 -38.81 1.50
C LEU A 323 9.35 -37.73 2.39
N TYR A 324 8.58 -36.70 2.74
CA TYR A 324 9.13 -35.46 3.27
C TYR A 324 8.73 -35.14 4.71
N TRP A 325 7.77 -35.86 5.30
CA TRP A 325 7.40 -35.71 6.71
C TRP A 325 8.36 -36.46 7.64
N ASN A 326 9.62 -36.02 7.61
CA ASN A 326 10.68 -36.50 8.49
C ASN A 326 11.71 -35.39 8.75
N LYS A 327 12.47 -35.55 9.84
CA LYS A 327 13.48 -34.59 10.30
C LYS A 327 14.73 -34.53 9.41
N SER A 328 14.91 -35.45 8.47
CA SER A 328 16.01 -35.41 7.49
C SER A 328 15.70 -34.57 6.24
N SER A 329 14.43 -34.24 5.99
CA SER A 329 13.97 -33.57 4.77
C SER A 329 13.55 -32.11 4.99
N LEU A 330 14.14 -31.41 5.98
CA LEU A 330 13.73 -30.06 6.40
C LEU A 330 13.74 -29.01 5.28
N LYS A 331 14.54 -29.20 4.22
CA LYS A 331 14.62 -28.27 3.08
C LYS A 331 13.49 -28.45 2.05
N SER A 332 12.69 -29.52 2.17
CA SER A 332 11.58 -29.76 1.25
C SER A 332 10.43 -28.81 1.55
N ARG A 333 9.82 -28.23 0.51
CA ARG A 333 8.60 -27.41 0.61
C ARG A 333 7.40 -28.17 1.17
N HIS A 334 7.43 -29.50 1.14
CA HIS A 334 6.38 -30.37 1.69
C HIS A 334 6.69 -30.83 3.13
N ASN A 335 7.82 -30.40 3.71
CA ASN A 335 8.16 -30.72 5.09
C ASN A 335 7.34 -29.85 6.06
N PRO A 336 6.79 -30.42 7.17
CA PRO A 336 5.96 -29.67 8.11
C PRO A 336 6.62 -28.39 8.64
N LEU A 337 7.90 -28.46 9.07
CA LEU A 337 8.59 -27.29 9.61
C LEU A 337 8.83 -26.22 8.54
N ASN A 338 9.16 -26.62 7.30
CA ASN A 338 9.30 -25.68 6.19
C ASN A 338 7.96 -25.00 5.85
N MET A 339 6.87 -25.77 5.79
CA MET A 339 5.53 -25.25 5.54
C MET A 339 5.12 -24.25 6.63
N PHE A 340 5.33 -24.62 7.89
CA PHE A 340 5.04 -23.79 9.06
C PHE A 340 5.78 -22.46 9.02
N LEU A 341 7.09 -22.47 8.79
CA LEU A 341 7.88 -21.25 8.68
C LEU A 341 7.51 -20.44 7.43
N SER A 342 7.23 -21.09 6.30
CA SER A 342 6.84 -20.38 5.07
C SER A 342 5.53 -19.59 5.22
N TYR A 343 4.60 -20.04 6.07
CA TYR A 343 3.39 -19.29 6.40
C TYR A 343 3.67 -18.02 7.22
N HIS A 344 4.79 -17.97 7.93
CA HIS A 344 5.24 -16.78 8.68
C HIS A 344 5.97 -15.76 7.79
N ILE A 345 6.10 -16.01 6.48
CA ILE A 345 6.84 -15.13 5.56
C ILE A 345 5.91 -14.66 4.45
N LEU A 346 5.76 -13.35 4.29
CA LEU A 346 5.09 -12.75 3.14
C LEU A 346 6.05 -12.64 1.96
N ASP A 347 5.51 -12.76 0.75
CA ASP A 347 6.25 -12.63 -0.51
C ASP A 347 6.47 -11.17 -0.96
N ARG A 348 6.35 -10.22 -0.03
CA ARG A 348 6.48 -8.78 -0.24
C ARG A 348 7.05 -8.08 0.98
N LEU A 349 7.60 -6.89 0.75
CA LEU A 349 8.22 -6.07 1.79
C LEU A 349 7.25 -5.04 2.38
N PHE A 350 7.03 -5.11 3.69
CA PHE A 350 6.41 -4.05 4.50
C PHE A 350 7.44 -3.52 5.49
N THR A 351 8.13 -2.44 5.13
CA THR A 351 9.17 -1.83 5.97
C THR A 351 8.63 -1.20 7.25
N SER A 352 7.34 -0.85 7.27
CA SER A 352 6.67 -0.23 8.41
C SER A 352 5.22 -0.68 8.54
N THR A 353 4.70 -0.61 9.77
CA THR A 353 3.26 -0.74 10.08
C THR A 353 2.40 0.34 9.43
N ALA A 354 2.99 1.49 9.07
CA ALA A 354 2.30 2.59 8.38
C ALA A 354 1.64 2.19 7.05
N LYS A 355 2.22 1.20 6.36
CA LYS A 355 1.74 0.71 5.06
C LYS A 355 1.33 -0.76 5.08
N LEU A 356 1.30 -1.39 6.27
CA LEU A 356 0.97 -2.81 6.43
C LEU A 356 -0.48 -3.11 6.03
N ILE A 357 -1.39 -2.18 6.31
CA ILE A 357 -2.82 -2.25 5.99
C ILE A 357 -3.28 -0.87 5.50
N ASN A 358 -4.10 -0.81 4.45
CA ASN A 358 -4.75 0.44 4.09
C ASN A 358 -5.87 0.75 5.09
N CYS A 359 -5.66 1.76 5.94
CA CYS A 359 -6.63 2.19 6.94
C CYS A 359 -7.54 3.33 6.44
N TRP A 360 -7.29 3.88 5.25
CA TRP A 360 -8.11 4.94 4.69
C TRP A 360 -9.49 4.40 4.32
N GLN A 361 -10.50 5.26 4.47
CA GLN A 361 -11.87 4.98 4.00
C GLN A 361 -12.60 3.79 4.65
N ILE A 362 -12.04 3.18 5.71
CA ILE A 362 -12.71 2.12 6.46
C ILE A 362 -13.48 2.71 7.64
N TYR A 363 -14.78 2.45 7.68
CA TYR A 363 -15.63 2.89 8.79
C TYR A 363 -15.55 1.89 9.94
N THR A 364 -14.70 2.20 10.93
CA THR A 364 -14.39 1.35 12.09
C THR A 364 -15.55 1.12 13.06
N ALA A 365 -16.73 1.70 12.79
CA ALA A 365 -17.96 1.34 13.47
C ALA A 365 -18.57 0.02 12.95
N TYR A 366 -18.20 -0.43 11.75
CA TYR A 366 -18.77 -1.61 11.09
C TYR A 366 -17.74 -2.70 10.76
N ALA A 367 -16.47 -2.34 10.52
CA ALA A 367 -15.41 -3.32 10.29
C ALA A 367 -14.03 -2.77 10.64
N ASP A 368 -13.12 -3.67 11.00
CA ASP A 368 -11.70 -3.37 11.14
C ASP A 368 -11.03 -3.28 9.75
N PRO A 369 -10.07 -2.35 9.54
CA PRO A 369 -9.20 -2.38 8.37
C PRO A 369 -8.47 -3.73 8.27
N THR A 370 -8.63 -4.41 7.13
CA THR A 370 -8.19 -5.79 6.92
C THR A 370 -7.56 -5.96 5.54
N GLU A 371 -6.44 -6.68 5.47
CA GLU A 371 -5.85 -7.17 4.23
C GLU A 371 -5.76 -8.70 4.21
N TRP A 372 -5.88 -9.28 3.02
CA TRP A 372 -5.68 -10.71 2.77
C TRP A 372 -4.48 -10.91 1.86
N VAL A 373 -3.37 -11.36 2.43
CA VAL A 373 -2.06 -11.34 1.76
C VAL A 373 -1.49 -12.74 1.60
N GLY A 374 -1.01 -13.08 0.41
CA GLY A 374 -0.34 -14.36 0.14
C GLY A 374 0.96 -14.52 0.96
N THR A 375 1.28 -15.75 1.34
CA THR A 375 2.54 -16.08 2.04
C THR A 375 3.48 -16.89 1.14
N MET A 376 4.70 -17.17 1.61
CA MET A 376 5.63 -18.08 0.93
C MET A 376 5.18 -19.55 0.99
N LEU A 377 4.21 -19.90 1.84
CA LEU A 377 3.53 -21.18 1.77
C LEU A 377 2.49 -21.14 0.62
N ASP A 378 2.77 -21.85 -0.46
CA ASP A 378 1.86 -21.92 -1.62
C ASP A 378 0.43 -22.31 -1.19
N PHE A 379 -0.56 -21.77 -1.90
CA PHE A 379 -1.99 -21.97 -1.64
C PHE A 379 -2.50 -21.47 -0.28
N SER A 380 -1.74 -20.59 0.40
CA SER A 380 -2.16 -19.97 1.66
C SER A 380 -2.22 -18.45 1.57
N THR A 381 -3.07 -17.86 2.41
CA THR A 381 -3.25 -16.42 2.57
C THR A 381 -3.39 -16.12 4.06
N ILE A 382 -2.76 -15.05 4.52
CA ILE A 382 -2.85 -14.56 5.89
C ILE A 382 -3.87 -13.43 5.99
N LYS A 383 -4.49 -13.27 7.16
CA LYS A 383 -5.28 -12.09 7.49
C LYS A 383 -4.42 -11.12 8.30
N LEU A 384 -4.21 -9.91 7.81
CA LEU A 384 -3.66 -8.79 8.56
C LEU A 384 -4.81 -7.87 8.95
N GLU A 385 -4.93 -7.51 10.22
CA GLU A 385 -6.04 -6.70 10.71
C GLU A 385 -5.55 -5.66 11.71
N LYS A 386 -6.08 -4.44 11.64
CA LYS A 386 -5.88 -3.42 12.68
C LYS A 386 -7.14 -3.37 13.53
N VAL A 387 -7.05 -3.81 14.78
CA VAL A 387 -8.25 -4.17 15.57
C VAL A 387 -8.71 -3.00 16.43
N TYR A 388 -9.98 -2.62 16.30
CA TYR A 388 -10.61 -1.56 17.08
C TYR A 388 -11.55 -2.15 18.12
N SER A 389 -11.61 -1.53 19.30
CA SER A 389 -12.49 -1.95 20.40
C SER A 389 -13.98 -1.78 20.08
N THR A 390 -14.31 -1.00 19.06
CA THR A 390 -15.67 -0.89 18.49
C THR A 390 -16.12 -2.14 17.76
N ILE A 391 -15.17 -2.93 17.26
CA ILE A 391 -15.39 -4.18 16.53
C ILE A 391 -15.16 -5.36 17.47
N ASP A 392 -14.00 -5.46 18.10
CA ASP A 392 -13.72 -6.44 19.14
C ASP A 392 -13.58 -5.78 20.53
N PRO A 393 -14.65 -5.73 21.35
CA PRO A 393 -14.58 -5.16 22.69
C PRO A 393 -13.60 -5.86 23.65
N ALA A 394 -13.13 -7.07 23.31
CA ALA A 394 -12.20 -7.84 24.12
C ALA A 394 -10.72 -7.65 23.69
N VAL A 395 -10.44 -6.80 22.71
CA VAL A 395 -9.07 -6.53 22.24
C VAL A 395 -8.23 -5.92 23.37
N GLU A 396 -7.05 -6.49 23.60
CA GLU A 396 -6.15 -6.07 24.68
C GLU A 396 -5.33 -4.83 24.31
N TYR A 397 -4.98 -4.70 23.03
CA TYR A 397 -4.21 -3.60 22.45
C TYR A 397 -5.04 -2.91 21.37
N GLU A 398 -5.91 -1.98 21.77
CA GLU A 398 -6.75 -1.24 20.82
C GLU A 398 -5.91 -0.48 19.79
N ARG A 399 -6.30 -0.56 18.51
CA ARG A 399 -5.67 0.08 17.33
C ARG A 399 -4.27 -0.44 17.01
N ASP A 400 -3.89 -1.59 17.54
CA ASP A 400 -2.71 -2.32 17.10
C ASP A 400 -3.05 -3.40 16.06
N PHE A 401 -2.01 -4.06 15.55
CA PHE A 401 -2.10 -5.03 14.45
C PHE A 401 -2.16 -6.45 14.98
N TYR A 402 -3.07 -7.24 14.44
CA TYR A 402 -3.25 -8.64 14.74
C TYR A 402 -3.25 -9.47 13.46
N ILE A 403 -2.77 -10.70 13.58
CA ILE A 403 -2.67 -11.66 12.48
C ILE A 403 -3.59 -12.84 12.75
N ASN A 404 -4.35 -13.24 11.73
CA ASN A 404 -5.35 -14.32 11.82
C ASN A 404 -6.39 -14.10 12.94
N HIS A 405 -6.75 -12.84 13.22
CA HIS A 405 -7.77 -12.48 14.19
C HIS A 405 -9.20 -12.61 13.61
N SER A 406 -10.18 -12.88 14.48
CA SER A 406 -11.59 -12.84 14.15
C SER A 406 -12.41 -12.50 15.40
N GLN A 407 -13.12 -11.37 15.38
CA GLN A 407 -14.05 -10.96 16.43
C GLN A 407 -15.16 -12.01 16.63
N ALA A 408 -15.74 -12.09 17.83
CA ALA A 408 -16.94 -12.91 18.05
C ALA A 408 -18.13 -12.35 17.25
N CYS A 409 -18.62 -13.08 16.24
CA CYS A 409 -19.70 -12.63 15.38
C CYS A 409 -20.55 -13.80 14.85
N ALA A 410 -21.63 -13.49 14.15
CA ALA A 410 -22.51 -14.50 13.56
C ALA A 410 -21.78 -15.44 12.57
N TYR A 411 -20.68 -14.99 11.95
CA TYR A 411 -19.93 -15.78 10.98
C TYR A 411 -19.10 -16.91 11.62
N ASN A 412 -18.70 -16.76 12.90
CA ASN A 412 -17.89 -17.74 13.62
C ASN A 412 -18.59 -18.26 14.88
N ASN A 413 -19.92 -18.29 14.88
CA ASN A 413 -20.75 -18.76 16.00
C ASN A 413 -20.46 -18.01 17.33
N TYR A 414 -20.13 -16.73 17.23
CA TYR A 414 -19.75 -15.87 18.37
C TYR A 414 -18.52 -16.37 19.13
N GLU A 415 -17.64 -17.11 18.46
CA GLU A 415 -16.36 -17.54 19.01
C GLU A 415 -15.23 -16.61 18.57
N ARG A 416 -14.70 -15.83 19.52
CA ARG A 416 -13.56 -14.96 19.26
C ARG A 416 -12.30 -15.78 19.00
N ILE A 417 -11.59 -15.46 17.92
CA ILE A 417 -10.22 -15.90 17.66
C ILE A 417 -9.31 -14.70 17.85
N ARG A 418 -8.53 -14.70 18.94
CA ARG A 418 -7.64 -13.58 19.29
C ARG A 418 -6.62 -13.24 18.19
N GLY A 419 -6.11 -14.26 17.50
CA GLY A 419 -4.96 -14.10 16.62
C GLY A 419 -3.67 -13.74 17.38
N ALA A 420 -2.60 -13.52 16.62
CA ALA A 420 -1.31 -13.10 17.17
C ALA A 420 -1.18 -11.58 17.08
N HIS A 421 -0.84 -10.93 18.19
CA HIS A 421 -0.55 -9.50 18.23
C HIS A 421 0.85 -9.24 17.66
N LEU A 422 0.95 -8.26 16.77
CA LEU A 422 2.18 -7.88 16.10
C LEU A 422 2.84 -6.70 16.82
N THR A 423 4.14 -6.83 17.08
CA THR A 423 4.97 -5.75 17.64
C THR A 423 6.25 -5.58 16.82
N THR A 424 6.91 -4.44 16.97
CA THR A 424 8.24 -4.23 16.41
C THR A 424 9.30 -4.53 17.46
N PRO A 425 10.47 -5.08 17.10
CA PRO A 425 11.55 -5.29 18.05
C PRO A 425 12.02 -3.95 18.63
N GLU A 426 12.25 -3.94 19.95
CA GLU A 426 12.79 -2.77 20.64
C GLU A 426 14.30 -2.64 20.38
N ASN A 427 14.77 -1.41 20.12
CA ASN A 427 16.19 -1.09 19.98
C ASN A 427 16.96 -1.94 18.95
N ALA A 428 16.29 -2.44 17.92
CA ALA A 428 16.89 -3.21 16.84
C ALA A 428 16.42 -2.70 15.48
N ASP A 429 17.28 -2.84 14.47
CA ASP A 429 16.85 -2.66 13.09
C ASP A 429 15.95 -3.83 12.72
N ASN A 430 14.80 -3.53 12.17
CA ASN A 430 13.82 -4.56 11.80
C ASN A 430 13.54 -4.60 10.30
N PHE A 431 14.27 -3.84 9.49
CA PHE A 431 14.16 -3.88 8.04
C PHE A 431 15.51 -3.62 7.37
N SER A 432 15.60 -4.06 6.12
CA SER A 432 16.73 -3.97 5.20
C SER A 432 16.20 -3.67 3.79
N LEU A 433 17.02 -3.74 2.75
CA LEU A 433 16.57 -3.45 1.37
C LEU A 433 15.45 -4.38 0.87
N ASN A 434 15.40 -5.61 1.37
CA ASN A 434 14.48 -6.63 0.86
C ASN A 434 13.84 -7.51 1.94
N VAL A 435 14.12 -7.28 3.21
CA VAL A 435 13.48 -7.99 4.33
C VAL A 435 13.08 -7.02 5.41
N ALA A 436 11.87 -7.18 5.92
CA ALA A 436 11.46 -6.67 7.21
C ALA A 436 11.06 -7.83 8.13
N TYR A 437 11.20 -7.67 9.44
CA TYR A 437 10.66 -8.59 10.41
C TYR A 437 9.93 -7.87 11.54
N TYR A 438 8.92 -8.56 12.06
CA TYR A 438 8.11 -8.14 13.20
C TYR A 438 8.03 -9.30 14.18
N TYR A 439 7.81 -8.98 15.45
CA TYR A 439 7.49 -10.00 16.44
C TYR A 439 6.00 -10.26 16.45
N VAL A 440 5.65 -11.52 16.68
CA VAL A 440 4.28 -11.94 16.96
C VAL A 440 4.24 -12.71 18.27
N ASP A 441 3.20 -12.46 19.04
CA ASP A 441 3.07 -13.05 20.37
C ASP A 441 2.49 -14.47 20.35
N ASP A 442 2.23 -15.06 19.18
CA ASP A 442 1.78 -16.46 19.04
C ASP A 442 2.22 -17.02 17.68
N VAL A 443 2.25 -18.35 17.56
CA VAL A 443 2.57 -19.03 16.31
C VAL A 443 1.47 -18.83 15.28
N LEU A 444 1.87 -18.71 14.02
CA LEU A 444 0.98 -18.59 12.87
C LEU A 444 0.87 -19.93 12.15
N ALA A 445 -0.34 -20.32 11.78
CA ALA A 445 -0.54 -21.48 10.91
C ALA A 445 -1.75 -21.28 10.02
N TYR A 446 -1.69 -21.84 8.81
CA TYR A 446 -2.87 -21.99 7.96
C TYR A 446 -3.68 -23.23 8.38
N ASP A 447 -3.91 -23.38 9.69
CA ASP A 447 -4.51 -24.56 10.32
C ASP A 447 -6.06 -24.57 10.23
N GLN A 448 -6.71 -25.54 10.87
CA GLN A 448 -8.16 -25.65 10.86
C GLN A 448 -8.87 -24.42 11.42
N THR A 449 -8.32 -23.74 12.43
CA THR A 449 -8.92 -22.53 13.01
C THR A 449 -8.89 -21.41 12.00
N MET A 450 -7.75 -21.20 11.34
CA MET A 450 -7.62 -20.19 10.29
C MET A 450 -8.61 -20.45 9.14
N ARG A 451 -8.64 -21.68 8.62
CA ARG A 451 -9.47 -22.04 7.46
C ARG A 451 -10.97 -22.04 7.74
N ASN A 452 -11.38 -22.54 8.92
CA ASN A 452 -12.80 -22.80 9.19
C ASN A 452 -13.48 -21.70 10.01
N LYS A 453 -12.72 -20.87 10.74
CA LYS A 453 -13.30 -19.81 11.61
C LYS A 453 -12.88 -18.41 11.16
N VAL A 454 -11.60 -18.18 10.94
CA VAL A 454 -11.10 -16.84 10.56
C VAL A 454 -11.50 -16.50 9.13
N MET A 455 -11.32 -17.44 8.20
CA MET A 455 -11.69 -17.29 6.79
C MET A 455 -13.17 -17.56 6.49
N ASN A 456 -13.96 -17.99 7.48
CA ASN A 456 -15.40 -18.08 7.32
C ASN A 456 -16.02 -16.69 7.48
N THR A 457 -15.70 -15.78 6.56
CA THR A 457 -16.17 -14.40 6.53
C THR A 457 -16.21 -13.88 5.10
N ARG A 458 -16.76 -12.70 4.89
CA ARG A 458 -16.65 -11.98 3.63
C ARG A 458 -15.22 -11.47 3.49
N MET A 459 -14.41 -12.19 2.73
CA MET A 459 -13.04 -11.75 2.42
C MET A 459 -13.10 -10.67 1.36
N ARG A 460 -13.09 -9.40 1.80
CA ARG A 460 -12.94 -8.23 0.93
C ARG A 460 -11.46 -7.96 0.72
N ILE A 461 -11.04 -7.97 -0.54
CA ILE A 461 -9.63 -7.98 -0.94
C ILE A 461 -9.41 -6.77 -1.82
N ASP A 462 -8.62 -5.83 -1.33
CA ASP A 462 -8.05 -4.76 -2.16
C ASP A 462 -7.23 -5.43 -3.27
N VAL A 463 -7.59 -5.16 -4.53
CA VAL A 463 -6.94 -5.81 -5.68
C VAL A 463 -5.46 -5.47 -5.78
N LEU A 464 -5.02 -4.31 -5.27
CA LEU A 464 -3.61 -3.94 -5.26
C LEU A 464 -2.78 -4.88 -4.36
N THR A 465 -3.39 -5.57 -3.40
CA THR A 465 -2.71 -6.59 -2.58
C THR A 465 -2.57 -7.94 -3.27
N LEU A 466 -3.10 -8.14 -4.47
CA LEU A 466 -2.87 -9.38 -5.22
C LEU A 466 -1.43 -9.49 -5.74
N TRP A 467 -0.74 -8.36 -5.91
CA TRP A 467 0.56 -8.29 -6.59
C TRP A 467 1.66 -7.77 -5.67
N PRO A 468 2.60 -8.64 -5.24
CA PRO A 468 3.72 -8.29 -4.36
C PRO A 468 4.56 -7.11 -4.84
N GLU A 469 4.70 -6.94 -6.16
CA GLU A 469 5.49 -5.90 -6.78
C GLU A 469 4.98 -4.51 -6.42
N LEU A 470 3.67 -4.32 -6.27
CA LEU A 470 3.08 -3.02 -5.95
C LEU A 470 3.41 -2.57 -4.53
N THR A 471 3.39 -3.51 -3.58
CA THR A 471 3.81 -3.26 -2.19
C THR A 471 5.31 -3.04 -2.11
N THR A 472 6.09 -3.97 -2.68
CA THR A 472 7.56 -3.99 -2.54
C THR A 472 8.22 -2.78 -3.18
N ASN A 473 7.68 -2.28 -4.29
CA ASN A 473 8.23 -1.13 -5.01
C ASN A 473 7.57 0.20 -4.60
N ASN A 474 6.89 0.23 -3.45
CA ASN A 474 6.27 1.44 -2.88
C ASN A 474 5.29 2.16 -3.84
N ILE A 475 4.62 1.39 -4.71
CA ILE A 475 3.61 1.88 -5.66
C ILE A 475 2.26 2.00 -4.94
N ARG A 476 1.89 0.96 -4.18
CA ARG A 476 0.70 0.95 -3.34
C ARG A 476 0.88 1.94 -2.18
N LEU A 477 -0.16 2.72 -1.88
CA LEU A 477 -0.12 3.75 -0.83
C LEU A 477 1.01 4.77 -1.04
N CYS A 478 1.35 5.10 -2.29
CA CYS A 478 2.29 6.19 -2.59
C CYS A 478 1.62 7.56 -2.43
N GLY A 479 2.44 8.62 -2.31
CA GLY A 479 1.93 9.99 -2.23
C GLY A 479 1.21 10.33 -0.93
N ASN A 480 0.56 11.49 -0.94
CA ASN A 480 -0.31 11.94 0.14
C ASN A 480 -1.79 11.68 -0.22
N PRO A 481 -2.47 10.70 0.42
CA PRO A 481 -3.85 10.35 0.10
C PRO A 481 -4.86 11.48 0.33
N THR A 482 -4.53 12.44 1.20
CA THR A 482 -5.41 13.56 1.55
C THR A 482 -5.40 14.67 0.49
N GLN A 483 -4.38 14.67 -0.37
CA GLN A 483 -4.28 15.61 -1.47
C GLN A 483 -5.22 15.17 -2.59
N GLY A 484 -6.25 15.97 -2.84
CA GLY A 484 -7.15 15.80 -3.97
C GLY A 484 -6.40 15.83 -5.31
N TYR A 485 -7.10 15.42 -6.37
CA TYR A 485 -6.58 15.51 -7.73
C TYR A 485 -6.09 16.92 -8.06
N ASN A 486 -4.91 17.03 -8.66
CA ASN A 486 -4.27 18.30 -8.98
C ASN A 486 -3.34 18.20 -10.19
N ALA A 487 -2.60 19.28 -10.50
CA ALA A 487 -1.74 19.35 -11.67
C ALA A 487 -0.61 18.28 -11.67
N GLY A 488 -0.16 17.82 -10.51
CA GLY A 488 0.85 16.78 -10.39
C GLY A 488 0.38 15.40 -10.86
N ASP A 489 -0.94 15.14 -10.85
CA ASP A 489 -1.53 13.92 -11.41
C ASP A 489 -1.39 13.85 -12.95
N ASN A 490 -1.15 15.01 -13.57
CA ASN A 490 -1.00 15.24 -15.01
C ASN A 490 0.44 15.59 -15.41
N SER A 491 1.42 15.35 -14.53
CA SER A 491 2.81 15.71 -14.77
C SER A 491 3.76 14.54 -14.56
N GLU A 492 4.95 14.65 -15.17
CA GLU A 492 6.06 13.72 -14.93
C GLU A 492 6.69 13.91 -13.54
N GLU A 493 6.47 15.09 -12.93
CA GLU A 493 6.98 15.43 -11.59
C GLU A 493 6.20 14.71 -10.48
N GLY A 494 4.95 14.32 -10.75
CA GLY A 494 4.07 13.70 -9.76
C GLY A 494 3.52 14.70 -8.75
N THR A 495 2.99 14.17 -7.65
CA THR A 495 2.43 14.90 -6.53
C THR A 495 3.31 14.78 -5.28
N GLU A 496 2.94 15.47 -4.20
CA GLU A 496 3.69 15.45 -2.94
C GLU A 496 3.93 14.03 -2.43
N ALA A 497 5.01 13.84 -1.67
CA ALA A 497 5.34 12.55 -1.03
C ALA A 497 5.61 11.41 -2.04
N GLY A 498 6.14 11.75 -3.22
CA GLY A 498 6.42 10.77 -4.28
C GLY A 498 5.14 10.14 -4.86
N GLY A 499 4.03 10.88 -4.84
CA GLY A 499 2.76 10.42 -5.38
C GLY A 499 2.82 10.38 -6.89
N HIS A 500 2.67 9.19 -7.47
CA HIS A 500 2.58 9.03 -8.92
C HIS A 500 1.43 8.08 -9.24
N ASN A 501 0.77 8.36 -10.35
CA ASN A 501 -0.05 7.36 -11.00
C ASN A 501 0.86 6.46 -11.84
N TYR A 502 0.54 5.19 -12.00
CA TYR A 502 1.41 4.24 -12.68
C TYR A 502 0.72 3.59 -13.86
N TYR A 503 1.47 3.34 -14.93
CA TYR A 503 1.06 2.38 -15.95
C TYR A 503 2.04 1.20 -15.91
N LEU A 504 1.52 -0.03 -15.96
CA LEU A 504 2.33 -1.23 -15.82
C LEU A 504 2.53 -1.90 -17.18
N PRO A 505 3.77 -1.98 -17.67
CA PRO A 505 4.09 -2.74 -18.87
C PRO A 505 3.77 -4.24 -18.74
N PRO A 506 3.36 -4.93 -19.82
CA PRO A 506 3.13 -6.36 -19.80
C PRO A 506 4.34 -7.16 -19.32
N GLY A 507 4.16 -8.01 -18.31
CA GLY A 507 5.25 -8.80 -17.73
C GLY A 507 5.94 -8.16 -16.52
N TYR A 508 5.54 -6.94 -16.11
CA TYR A 508 5.98 -6.37 -14.83
C TYR A 508 5.44 -7.17 -13.63
N LEU A 509 4.13 -7.42 -13.59
CA LEU A 509 3.46 -8.15 -12.51
C LEU A 509 3.53 -9.68 -12.68
N LYS A 510 3.90 -10.39 -11.62
CA LYS A 510 3.83 -11.86 -11.55
C LYS A 510 2.38 -12.33 -11.56
N ASN A 511 2.16 -13.48 -12.20
CA ASN A 511 0.84 -14.12 -12.32
C ASN A 511 -0.23 -13.26 -13.02
N VAL A 512 0.20 -12.30 -13.85
CA VAL A 512 -0.68 -11.50 -14.71
C VAL A 512 -0.21 -11.59 -16.15
N LYS A 513 -1.18 -11.63 -17.07
CA LYS A 513 -0.95 -11.54 -18.51
C LYS A 513 -1.88 -10.48 -19.08
N PHE A 514 -1.33 -9.61 -19.92
CA PHE A 514 -2.08 -8.58 -20.63
C PHE A 514 -1.80 -8.71 -22.12
N SER A 515 -2.76 -8.35 -22.96
CA SER A 515 -2.52 -8.14 -24.39
C SER A 515 -1.75 -6.83 -24.64
N GLU A 516 -1.10 -6.72 -25.79
CA GLU A 516 -0.34 -5.50 -26.17
C GLU A 516 -1.23 -4.24 -26.26
N ASN A 517 -2.55 -4.42 -26.48
CA ASN A 517 -3.52 -3.33 -26.55
C ASN A 517 -4.14 -2.98 -25.20
N THR A 518 -3.60 -3.52 -24.09
CA THR A 518 -4.08 -3.26 -22.73
C THR A 518 -3.15 -2.29 -22.03
N ILE A 519 -3.72 -1.23 -21.47
CA ILE A 519 -3.05 -0.35 -20.52
C ILE A 519 -3.61 -0.71 -19.14
N PHE A 520 -2.69 -1.10 -18.25
CA PHE A 520 -3.01 -1.40 -16.86
C PHE A 520 -2.53 -0.24 -15.99
N PHE A 521 -3.47 0.57 -15.54
CA PHE A 521 -3.21 1.84 -14.88
C PHE A 521 -3.56 1.76 -13.39
N LEU A 522 -2.78 2.42 -12.55
CA LEU A 522 -3.01 2.52 -11.12
C LEU A 522 -3.05 3.99 -10.74
N GLU A 523 -4.17 4.40 -10.18
CA GLU A 523 -4.31 5.71 -9.58
C GLU A 523 -3.62 5.71 -8.22
N ARG A 524 -2.88 6.78 -7.91
CA ARG A 524 -2.43 7.00 -6.53
C ARG A 524 -3.66 7.13 -5.62
N PRO A 525 -3.54 6.84 -4.32
CA PRO A 525 -4.63 7.06 -3.40
C PRO A 525 -5.07 8.53 -3.36
N ILE A 526 -6.37 8.75 -3.47
CA ILE A 526 -7.07 10.03 -3.29
C ILE A 526 -8.34 9.74 -2.46
N VAL A 527 -8.35 10.13 -1.19
CA VAL A 527 -9.44 9.75 -0.26
C VAL A 527 -10.78 10.40 -0.59
N GLN A 528 -10.81 11.41 -1.45
CA GLN A 528 -12.04 12.01 -1.96
C GLN A 528 -12.68 11.17 -3.07
N TRP A 529 -11.94 10.26 -3.70
CA TRP A 529 -12.46 9.37 -4.73
C TRP A 529 -13.24 8.22 -4.12
N SER A 530 -14.31 7.86 -4.82
CA SER A 530 -15.18 6.75 -4.48
C SER A 530 -14.56 5.44 -4.99
N ASN A 531 -13.35 5.09 -4.54
CA ASN A 531 -12.73 3.76 -4.71
C ASN A 531 -12.14 3.35 -3.37
N MET A 532 -12.32 2.11 -2.92
CA MET A 532 -12.03 1.69 -1.55
C MET A 532 -10.55 1.92 -1.21
N GLY A 533 -10.29 2.75 -0.21
CA GLY A 533 -8.92 3.08 0.18
C GLY A 533 -8.31 4.25 -0.60
N GLY A 534 -9.09 4.84 -1.52
CA GLY A 534 -8.73 5.97 -2.37
C GLY A 534 -7.97 5.61 -3.63
N ASP A 535 -7.54 4.36 -3.80
CA ASP A 535 -6.81 3.86 -4.97
C ASP A 535 -7.69 2.95 -5.83
N VAL A 536 -7.31 2.79 -7.10
CA VAL A 536 -8.03 1.91 -8.04
C VAL A 536 -7.11 1.48 -9.17
N VAL A 537 -7.40 0.31 -9.74
CA VAL A 537 -6.82 -0.15 -10.98
C VAL A 537 -7.78 0.16 -12.13
N GLY A 538 -7.33 0.96 -13.10
CA GLY A 538 -8.01 1.18 -14.38
C GLY A 538 -7.46 0.26 -15.48
N ILE A 539 -8.33 -0.44 -16.20
CA ILE A 539 -7.95 -1.26 -17.35
C ILE A 539 -8.56 -0.64 -18.61
N LEU A 540 -7.72 -0.16 -19.52
CA LEU A 540 -8.15 0.53 -20.73
C LEU A 540 -7.36 0.07 -21.96
N GLY A 541 -7.66 0.68 -23.11
CA GLY A 541 -7.07 0.37 -24.40
C GLY A 541 -8.10 -0.15 -25.41
N THR A 542 -7.75 -0.09 -26.69
CA THR A 542 -8.67 -0.30 -27.83
C THR A 542 -9.41 -1.65 -27.80
N SER A 543 -8.83 -2.66 -27.16
CA SER A 543 -9.46 -3.93 -26.81
C SER A 543 -8.67 -4.60 -25.69
N TYR A 544 -8.90 -4.20 -24.43
CA TYR A 544 -8.17 -4.78 -23.31
C TYR A 544 -8.51 -6.27 -23.10
N ASP A 545 -7.50 -7.02 -22.66
CA ASP A 545 -7.59 -8.44 -22.34
C ASP A 545 -6.52 -8.78 -21.30
N ILE A 546 -6.97 -9.06 -20.09
CA ILE A 546 -6.11 -9.31 -18.93
C ILE A 546 -6.54 -10.61 -18.25
N THR A 547 -5.57 -11.41 -17.82
CA THR A 547 -5.79 -12.54 -16.92
C THR A 547 -4.90 -12.40 -15.69
N PHE A 548 -5.48 -12.50 -14.50
CA PHE A 548 -4.73 -12.52 -13.24
C PHE A 548 -5.23 -13.65 -12.34
N ARG A 549 -4.39 -14.03 -11.37
CA ARG A 549 -4.69 -15.09 -10.42
C ARG A 549 -5.53 -14.57 -9.24
N LEU A 550 -6.51 -15.36 -8.81
CA LEU A 550 -7.27 -15.11 -7.58
C LEU A 550 -6.43 -15.42 -6.33
N PRO A 551 -6.71 -14.76 -5.19
CA PRO A 551 -6.06 -15.07 -3.92
C PRO A 551 -6.37 -16.51 -3.50
N SER A 552 -5.47 -17.10 -2.71
CA SER A 552 -5.60 -18.51 -2.33
C SER A 552 -6.40 -18.63 -1.04
N VAL A 553 -7.60 -19.20 -1.13
CA VAL A 553 -8.50 -19.44 0.00
C VAL A 553 -8.70 -20.95 0.18
N PRO A 554 -9.27 -21.42 1.31
CA PRO A 554 -9.49 -22.83 1.54
C PRO A 554 -10.38 -23.44 0.43
N PRO A 555 -10.24 -24.74 0.13
CA PRO A 555 -11.12 -25.41 -0.80
C PRO A 555 -12.59 -25.31 -0.36
N GLY A 556 -13.47 -24.99 -1.29
CA GLY A 556 -14.87 -24.72 -0.98
C GLY A 556 -15.60 -24.01 -2.12
N THR A 557 -16.90 -23.76 -1.93
CA THR A 557 -17.69 -22.96 -2.85
C THR A 557 -17.85 -21.54 -2.31
N TYR A 558 -17.49 -20.56 -3.14
CA TYR A 558 -17.54 -19.15 -2.79
C TYR A 558 -18.36 -18.38 -3.82
N GLU A 559 -19.11 -17.39 -3.39
CA GLU A 559 -19.61 -16.37 -4.29
C GLU A 559 -18.49 -15.35 -4.55
N LEU A 560 -18.06 -15.26 -5.81
CA LEU A 560 -17.08 -14.28 -6.28
C LEU A 560 -17.81 -13.01 -6.70
N ARG A 561 -17.40 -11.86 -6.15
CA ARG A 561 -17.98 -10.55 -6.46
C ARG A 561 -16.89 -9.53 -6.79
N LEU A 562 -17.29 -8.50 -7.54
CA LEU A 562 -16.48 -7.32 -7.80
C LEU A 562 -17.21 -6.09 -7.26
N GLY A 563 -16.55 -5.34 -6.37
CA GLY A 563 -16.90 -3.97 -6.01
C GLY A 563 -16.37 -3.02 -7.07
N TYR A 564 -17.18 -2.04 -7.47
CA TYR A 564 -16.77 -1.05 -8.47
C TYR A 564 -17.62 0.22 -8.39
N THR A 565 -17.11 1.23 -9.09
CA THR A 565 -17.71 2.56 -9.21
C THR A 565 -18.23 2.78 -10.61
N ALA A 566 -19.55 2.87 -10.72
CA ALA A 566 -20.22 3.15 -11.97
C ALA A 566 -20.01 4.60 -12.39
N LEU A 567 -19.62 4.80 -13.65
CA LEU A 567 -19.57 6.10 -14.32
C LEU A 567 -19.94 5.92 -15.79
N GLU A 568 -20.52 6.94 -16.41
CA GLU A 568 -20.88 6.90 -17.84
C GLU A 568 -19.69 6.64 -18.76
N SER A 569 -18.49 7.06 -18.33
CA SER A 569 -17.23 6.84 -19.06
C SER A 569 -16.67 5.42 -18.94
N ARG A 570 -17.16 4.56 -18.04
CA ARG A 570 -16.61 3.21 -17.84
C ARG A 570 -16.84 2.28 -19.04
N GLY A 571 -16.05 1.21 -19.07
CA GLY A 571 -16.09 0.16 -20.07
C GLY A 571 -17.09 -0.96 -19.79
N ILE A 572 -17.17 -1.88 -20.76
CA ILE A 572 -17.94 -3.12 -20.65
C ILE A 572 -16.98 -4.29 -20.84
N GLY A 573 -16.93 -5.21 -19.87
CA GLY A 573 -16.01 -6.34 -19.87
C GLY A 573 -16.70 -7.69 -19.70
N GLN A 574 -16.37 -8.67 -20.55
CA GLN A 574 -16.71 -10.07 -20.29
C GLN A 574 -15.73 -10.65 -19.26
N VAL A 575 -16.28 -11.22 -18.20
CA VAL A 575 -15.51 -11.92 -17.16
C VAL A 575 -15.45 -13.41 -17.49
N TYR A 576 -14.28 -14.01 -17.28
CA TYR A 576 -14.08 -15.45 -17.29
C TYR A 576 -13.44 -15.88 -15.98
N VAL A 577 -13.85 -17.04 -15.47
CA VAL A 577 -13.23 -17.70 -14.32
C VAL A 577 -12.73 -19.05 -14.82
N ASP A 578 -11.43 -19.30 -14.65
CA ASP A 578 -10.75 -20.50 -15.16
C ASP A 578 -11.02 -20.80 -16.65
N GLY A 579 -11.04 -19.73 -17.44
CA GLY A 579 -11.29 -19.79 -18.88
C GLY A 579 -12.77 -19.93 -19.28
N ILE A 580 -13.68 -20.06 -18.33
CA ILE A 580 -15.12 -20.20 -18.57
C ILE A 580 -15.81 -18.82 -18.46
N PRO A 581 -16.54 -18.35 -19.48
CA PRO A 581 -17.24 -17.07 -19.42
C PRO A 581 -18.34 -17.10 -18.35
N GLN A 582 -18.43 -16.01 -17.58
CA GLN A 582 -19.38 -15.86 -16.48
C GLN A 582 -20.44 -14.81 -16.81
N GLY A 583 -21.71 -15.21 -16.76
CA GLY A 583 -22.85 -14.32 -16.94
C GLY A 583 -22.82 -13.48 -18.23
N LEU A 584 -23.62 -12.41 -18.23
CA LEU A 584 -23.54 -11.36 -19.24
C LEU A 584 -22.32 -10.47 -18.98
N PRO A 585 -21.77 -9.80 -20.01
CA PRO A 585 -20.73 -8.78 -19.82
C PRO A 585 -21.10 -7.78 -18.72
N MET A 586 -20.10 -7.37 -17.96
CA MET A 586 -20.22 -6.36 -16.94
C MET A 586 -20.21 -4.98 -17.56
N ASP A 587 -21.35 -4.30 -17.53
CA ASP A 587 -21.48 -2.91 -17.95
C ASP A 587 -21.31 -2.01 -16.73
N MET A 588 -20.12 -1.40 -16.59
CA MET A 588 -19.78 -0.56 -15.46
C MET A 588 -20.36 0.86 -15.55
N ARG A 589 -21.23 1.13 -16.53
CA ARG A 589 -21.90 2.42 -16.68
C ARG A 589 -23.27 2.46 -15.99
N ILE A 590 -23.78 1.29 -15.58
CA ILE A 590 -25.13 1.15 -15.04
C ILE A 590 -25.11 1.47 -13.53
N PHE A 591 -25.94 2.43 -13.13
CA PHE A 591 -26.08 2.88 -11.75
C PHE A 591 -27.07 1.99 -10.98
N GLY A 592 -26.95 1.97 -9.65
CA GLY A 592 -27.69 1.06 -8.78
C GLY A 592 -29.22 1.19 -8.82
N ASN A 593 -29.72 2.36 -9.20
CA ASN A 593 -31.16 2.63 -9.35
C ASN A 593 -31.70 2.34 -10.75
N ASP A 594 -30.87 1.83 -11.67
CA ASP A 594 -31.33 1.38 -12.98
C ASP A 594 -32.35 0.24 -12.84
N GLY A 595 -33.34 0.19 -13.74
CA GLY A 595 -34.42 -0.80 -13.69
C GLY A 595 -33.94 -2.26 -13.80
N SER A 596 -32.77 -2.51 -14.39
CA SER A 596 -32.16 -3.85 -14.45
C SER A 596 -31.52 -4.30 -13.12
N ILE A 597 -31.23 -3.36 -12.22
CA ILE A 597 -30.68 -3.63 -10.88
C ILE A 597 -31.79 -3.53 -9.83
N GLY A 598 -32.56 -2.44 -9.88
CA GLY A 598 -33.73 -2.20 -9.04
C GLY A 598 -33.41 -1.65 -7.64
N GLY A 599 -32.23 -1.05 -7.42
CA GLY A 599 -31.84 -0.54 -6.11
C GLY A 599 -32.60 0.73 -5.70
N LEU A 600 -32.98 0.80 -4.42
CA LEU A 600 -33.67 1.95 -3.83
C LEU A 600 -32.66 2.92 -3.21
N TYR A 601 -32.42 4.06 -3.86
CA TYR A 601 -31.45 5.07 -3.42
C TYR A 601 -32.10 6.44 -3.22
N ASN A 602 -31.55 7.24 -2.30
CA ASN A 602 -31.99 8.62 -2.03
C ASN A 602 -31.10 9.61 -2.79
N GLY A 603 -31.40 9.81 -4.08
CA GLY A 603 -30.57 10.63 -4.96
C GLY A 603 -29.18 10.00 -5.19
N TRP A 604 -28.15 10.84 -5.32
CA TRP A 604 -26.80 10.36 -5.62
C TRP A 604 -26.11 9.69 -4.42
N ALA A 605 -26.22 10.27 -3.22
CA ALA A 605 -25.53 9.81 -2.02
C ALA A 605 -26.29 10.11 -0.70
N GLY A 606 -27.59 10.39 -0.78
CA GLY A 606 -28.40 10.66 0.40
C GLY A 606 -28.56 9.42 1.26
N TRP A 607 -28.74 9.63 2.57
CA TRP A 607 -29.09 8.54 3.49
C TRP A 607 -30.30 7.77 2.97
N ARG A 608 -30.20 6.45 2.90
CA ARG A 608 -31.28 5.59 2.40
C ARG A 608 -32.28 5.23 3.51
N ASN A 609 -31.75 4.81 4.66
CA ASN A 609 -32.52 4.27 5.79
C ASN A 609 -32.96 5.37 6.76
N LYS A 610 -34.27 5.57 6.91
CA LYS A 610 -34.86 6.57 7.81
C LYS A 610 -34.83 6.16 9.29
N ASP A 611 -34.66 4.87 9.56
CA ASP A 611 -34.51 4.34 10.92
C ASP A 611 -33.09 4.57 11.45
N GLU A 612 -32.11 4.74 10.55
CA GLU A 612 -30.72 5.06 10.88
C GLU A 612 -30.42 6.56 10.86
N ASN A 613 -31.14 7.34 10.02
CA ASN A 613 -30.90 8.77 9.87
C ASN A 613 -32.18 9.52 9.48
N ALA A 614 -32.42 10.69 10.08
CA ALA A 614 -33.60 11.51 9.81
C ALA A 614 -33.73 12.00 8.34
N GLY A 615 -32.63 12.02 7.59
CA GLY A 615 -32.62 12.32 6.15
C GLY A 615 -32.93 11.11 5.25
N GLY A 616 -33.14 9.93 5.82
CA GLY A 616 -33.52 8.71 5.12
C GLY A 616 -34.96 8.73 4.61
N ILE A 617 -35.25 7.91 3.59
CA ILE A 617 -36.57 7.87 2.95
C ILE A 617 -37.22 6.47 2.96
N TYR A 618 -36.43 5.40 3.13
CA TYR A 618 -36.89 4.02 3.19
C TYR A 618 -36.79 3.47 4.62
N THR A 619 -37.68 2.56 5.01
CA THR A 619 -37.51 1.77 6.25
C THR A 619 -36.41 0.73 6.08
N THR A 620 -35.94 0.17 7.20
CA THR A 620 -35.06 -1.00 7.20
C THR A 620 -35.69 -2.18 6.47
N GLU A 621 -36.97 -2.46 6.71
CA GLU A 621 -37.70 -3.57 6.06
C GLU A 621 -37.80 -3.40 4.53
N GLU A 622 -38.02 -2.16 4.05
CA GLU A 622 -38.06 -1.85 2.61
C GLU A 622 -36.69 -2.08 1.95
N LEU A 623 -35.61 -1.71 2.63
CA LEU A 623 -34.24 -1.90 2.14
C LEU A 623 -33.81 -3.36 2.18
N GLU A 624 -34.20 -4.13 3.21
CA GLU A 624 -33.94 -5.56 3.27
C GLU A 624 -34.66 -6.33 2.15
N GLU A 625 -35.91 -5.97 1.83
CA GLU A 625 -36.59 -6.53 0.67
C GLU A 625 -35.93 -6.10 -0.64
N ASN A 626 -35.51 -4.83 -0.73
CA ASN A 626 -34.79 -4.34 -1.90
C ASN A 626 -33.45 -5.06 -2.11
N ALA A 627 -32.72 -5.37 -1.05
CA ALA A 627 -31.49 -6.15 -1.12
C ALA A 627 -31.73 -7.54 -1.75
N ARG A 628 -32.88 -8.18 -1.45
CA ARG A 628 -33.28 -9.45 -2.11
C ARG A 628 -33.55 -9.25 -3.61
N ILE A 629 -34.20 -8.15 -3.99
CA ILE A 629 -34.44 -7.82 -5.41
C ILE A 629 -33.12 -7.61 -6.14
N MET A 630 -32.24 -6.75 -5.62
CA MET A 630 -30.91 -6.51 -6.21
C MET A 630 -30.12 -7.81 -6.34
N LYS A 631 -30.14 -8.66 -5.30
CA LYS A 631 -29.45 -9.96 -5.29
C LYS A 631 -29.97 -10.90 -6.35
N ASN A 632 -31.29 -10.97 -6.53
CA ASN A 632 -31.90 -11.78 -7.60
C ASN A 632 -31.47 -11.30 -9.00
N ASN A 633 -31.15 -10.01 -9.15
CA ASN A 633 -30.60 -9.42 -10.35
C ASN A 633 -29.06 -9.52 -10.45
N GLY A 634 -28.40 -10.13 -9.46
CA GLY A 634 -26.94 -10.33 -9.44
C GLY A 634 -26.13 -9.17 -8.85
N TYR A 635 -26.78 -8.26 -8.11
CA TYR A 635 -26.16 -7.07 -7.52
C TYR A 635 -26.38 -7.00 -6.02
N TYR A 636 -25.52 -6.25 -5.36
CA TYR A 636 -25.65 -5.86 -3.96
C TYR A 636 -25.31 -4.38 -3.83
N SER A 637 -25.92 -3.70 -2.86
CA SER A 637 -25.48 -2.37 -2.41
C SER A 637 -23.98 -2.41 -2.06
N ALA A 638 -23.25 -1.32 -2.24
CA ALA A 638 -21.90 -1.22 -1.72
C ALA A 638 -21.86 -1.28 -0.17
N PRO A 639 -20.71 -1.59 0.45
CA PRO A 639 -20.64 -1.83 1.90
C PRO A 639 -20.93 -0.60 2.76
N LYS A 640 -21.40 -0.81 4.00
CA LYS A 640 -21.52 0.23 5.04
C LYS A 640 -20.19 0.48 5.76
N SER A 641 -19.30 -0.50 5.72
CA SER A 641 -17.94 -0.46 6.28
C SER A 641 -16.94 0.38 5.47
N VAL A 642 -17.34 0.97 4.35
CA VAL A 642 -16.47 1.80 3.50
C VAL A 642 -17.13 3.17 3.26
N PHE A 643 -16.32 4.23 3.23
CA PHE A 643 -16.75 5.59 2.92
C PHE A 643 -15.73 6.29 2.01
N PHE A 644 -16.12 7.36 1.32
CA PHE A 644 -15.16 8.28 0.69
C PHE A 644 -15.32 9.69 1.27
N GLY A 645 -14.32 10.53 1.07
CA GLY A 645 -14.07 11.74 1.85
C GLY A 645 -13.18 11.46 3.06
N ASN A 646 -12.83 12.50 3.80
CA ASN A 646 -12.10 12.40 5.06
C ASN A 646 -12.35 13.65 5.90
N ASP A 647 -12.35 13.51 7.23
CA ASP A 647 -12.39 14.65 8.15
C ASP A 647 -10.99 14.92 8.72
N GLY A 648 -10.12 15.55 7.92
CA GLY A 648 -8.74 15.82 8.32
C GLY A 648 -7.72 15.64 7.23
N ASN A 649 -6.47 16.00 7.56
CA ASN A 649 -5.32 15.88 6.66
C ASN A 649 -4.20 15.00 7.22
N ASP A 650 -4.35 14.49 8.45
CA ASP A 650 -3.33 13.79 9.24
C ASP A 650 -3.58 12.28 9.38
N ALA A 651 -4.85 11.87 9.43
CA ALA A 651 -5.23 10.47 9.64
C ALA A 651 -6.60 10.14 9.01
N PRO A 652 -6.91 8.84 8.81
CA PRO A 652 -8.25 8.39 8.42
C PRO A 652 -9.28 8.74 9.50
N ARG A 653 -10.29 9.55 9.15
CA ARG A 653 -11.38 9.94 10.04
C ARG A 653 -12.70 10.05 9.27
N TYR A 654 -13.69 9.31 9.74
CA TYR A 654 -15.07 9.44 9.26
C TYR A 654 -15.78 10.59 9.97
N SER A 655 -16.52 11.40 9.20
CA SER A 655 -17.48 12.38 9.72
C SER A 655 -18.69 12.43 8.82
N ALA A 656 -19.89 12.41 9.40
CA ALA A 656 -21.14 12.47 8.64
C ALA A 656 -21.32 13.78 7.84
N ASN A 657 -20.53 14.81 8.14
CA ASN A 657 -20.59 16.11 7.44
C ASN A 657 -19.78 16.15 6.15
N THR A 658 -18.70 15.38 6.06
CA THR A 658 -17.72 15.44 4.96
C THR A 658 -17.58 14.12 4.22
N CYS A 659 -17.97 13.01 4.83
CA CYS A 659 -17.81 11.67 4.29
C CYS A 659 -19.14 11.11 3.79
N THR A 660 -19.07 10.30 2.72
CA THR A 660 -20.19 9.56 2.18
C THR A 660 -19.96 8.07 2.36
N ILE A 661 -20.88 7.38 3.04
CA ILE A 661 -20.86 5.91 3.16
C ILE A 661 -21.21 5.30 1.80
N TYR A 662 -20.43 4.29 1.38
CA TYR A 662 -20.57 3.64 0.08
C TYR A 662 -21.99 3.09 -0.13
N TYR A 663 -22.54 2.45 0.90
CA TYR A 663 -23.92 1.97 0.96
C TYR A 663 -24.99 2.96 0.47
N ASN A 664 -24.80 4.25 0.74
CA ASN A 664 -25.75 5.30 0.40
C ASN A 664 -25.59 5.81 -1.03
N SER A 665 -24.46 5.50 -1.69
CA SER A 665 -24.12 6.02 -3.00
C SER A 665 -24.66 5.14 -4.11
N VAL A 666 -25.41 5.74 -5.03
CA VAL A 666 -26.09 5.02 -6.12
C VAL A 666 -25.13 4.46 -7.16
N ASN A 667 -23.93 5.02 -7.28
CA ASN A 667 -22.94 4.58 -8.27
C ASN A 667 -21.90 3.62 -7.70
N LEU A 668 -22.03 3.19 -6.44
CA LEU A 668 -21.16 2.20 -5.83
C LEU A 668 -21.93 0.90 -5.63
N LEU A 669 -21.39 -0.18 -6.19
CA LEU A 669 -22.07 -1.47 -6.25
C LEU A 669 -21.10 -2.63 -6.03
N ARG A 670 -21.65 -3.76 -5.59
CA ARG A 670 -20.99 -5.06 -5.69
C ARG A 670 -21.77 -5.93 -6.66
N ARG A 671 -21.12 -6.48 -7.68
CA ARG A 671 -21.76 -7.38 -8.65
C ARG A 671 -21.25 -8.80 -8.48
N LYS A 672 -22.17 -9.75 -8.42
CA LYS A 672 -21.86 -11.17 -8.46
C LYS A 672 -21.29 -11.54 -9.83
N ILE A 673 -20.13 -12.20 -9.82
CA ILE A 673 -19.51 -12.79 -11.00
C ILE A 673 -20.03 -14.21 -11.17
N CYS A 674 -19.79 -15.07 -10.18
CA CYS A 674 -20.21 -16.48 -10.21
C CYS A 674 -20.15 -17.11 -8.82
N ASN A 675 -20.61 -18.35 -8.71
CA ASN A 675 -20.20 -19.24 -7.62
C ASN A 675 -18.96 -20.00 -8.11
N VAL A 676 -17.79 -19.69 -7.54
CA VAL A 676 -16.53 -20.35 -7.87
C VAL A 676 -16.31 -21.56 -6.97
N GLU A 677 -15.91 -22.69 -7.56
CA GLU A 677 -15.45 -23.87 -6.84
C GLU A 677 -13.92 -23.81 -6.69
N VAL A 678 -13.45 -23.47 -5.49
CA VAL A 678 -12.02 -23.43 -5.16
C VAL A 678 -11.56 -24.85 -4.87
N LYS A 679 -10.59 -25.34 -5.65
CA LYS A 679 -10.08 -26.71 -5.62
C LYS A 679 -8.75 -26.79 -4.85
N PRO A 680 -8.49 -27.89 -4.13
CA PRO A 680 -7.21 -28.07 -3.45
C PRO A 680 -6.04 -28.09 -4.43
N ASN A 681 -4.87 -27.59 -3.99
CA ASN A 681 -3.62 -27.52 -4.75
C ASN A 681 -3.81 -26.97 -6.19
N THR A 682 -4.71 -26.01 -6.37
CA THR A 682 -5.04 -25.42 -7.67
C THR A 682 -5.07 -23.90 -7.55
N HIS A 683 -4.52 -23.20 -8.54
CA HIS A 683 -4.67 -21.76 -8.67
C HIS A 683 -5.85 -21.45 -9.59
N HIS A 684 -6.68 -20.51 -9.16
CA HIS A 684 -7.81 -20.04 -9.94
C HIS A 684 -7.49 -18.68 -10.57
N SER A 685 -8.10 -18.39 -11.70
CA SER A 685 -7.81 -17.18 -12.48
C SER A 685 -9.07 -16.47 -12.92
N VAL A 686 -8.97 -15.14 -13.00
CA VAL A 686 -9.97 -14.27 -13.61
C VAL A 686 -9.37 -13.67 -14.86
N ARG A 687 -10.14 -13.71 -15.95
CA ARG A 687 -9.83 -12.97 -17.18
C ARG A 687 -10.92 -11.97 -17.47
N LEU A 688 -10.51 -10.75 -17.82
CA LEU A 688 -11.39 -9.64 -18.19
C LEU A 688 -11.06 -9.25 -19.62
N ARG A 689 -12.05 -9.27 -20.50
CA ARG A 689 -11.90 -8.90 -21.90
C ARG A 689 -12.92 -7.85 -22.27
N SER A 690 -12.45 -6.76 -22.87
CA SER A 690 -13.35 -5.72 -23.39
C SER A 690 -14.31 -6.30 -24.42
N VAL A 691 -15.58 -5.91 -24.32
CA VAL A 691 -16.56 -6.12 -25.39
C VAL A 691 -16.84 -4.84 -26.18
N LEU A 692 -16.24 -3.72 -25.77
CA LEU A 692 -16.18 -2.50 -26.56
C LEU A 692 -15.01 -2.61 -27.55
N THR A 693 -15.19 -2.07 -28.75
CA THR A 693 -14.13 -2.01 -29.76
C THR A 693 -13.74 -0.56 -30.01
N SER A 694 -12.43 -0.30 -30.03
CA SER A 694 -11.85 1.01 -30.39
C SER A 694 -12.17 2.18 -29.45
N SER A 695 -12.52 1.90 -28.19
CA SER A 695 -12.56 2.94 -27.15
C SER A 695 -11.22 2.97 -26.41
N GLU A 696 -10.60 4.14 -26.36
CA GLU A 696 -9.33 4.36 -25.62
C GLU A 696 -9.56 4.95 -24.22
N THR A 697 -10.78 5.45 -23.96
CA THR A 697 -11.13 6.13 -22.70
C THR A 697 -12.13 5.34 -21.85
N SER A 698 -12.68 4.24 -22.38
CA SER A 698 -13.62 3.40 -21.64
C SER A 698 -12.90 2.40 -20.77
N ASP A 699 -12.63 2.80 -19.54
CA ASP A 699 -11.86 2.01 -18.59
C ASP A 699 -12.74 1.06 -17.76
N PHE A 700 -12.23 -0.15 -17.51
CA PHE A 700 -12.82 -1.13 -16.61
C PHE A 700 -12.06 -1.11 -15.30
N THR A 701 -12.72 -0.77 -14.21
CA THR A 701 -12.06 -0.61 -12.92
C THR A 701 -12.06 -1.87 -12.09
N LEU A 702 -10.94 -2.16 -11.44
CA LEU A 702 -10.85 -3.09 -10.33
C LEU A 702 -10.55 -2.30 -9.06
N ASP A 703 -11.51 -2.31 -8.15
CA ASP A 703 -11.41 -1.67 -6.83
C ASP A 703 -11.15 -2.75 -5.77
N PHE A 704 -12.18 -3.50 -5.38
CA PHE A 704 -12.03 -4.66 -4.50
C PHE A 704 -12.79 -5.88 -4.98
N MET A 705 -12.30 -7.05 -4.63
CA MET A 705 -12.96 -8.33 -4.88
C MET A 705 -13.48 -8.92 -3.57
N GLU A 706 -14.61 -9.62 -3.62
CA GLU A 706 -15.09 -10.39 -2.48
C GLU A 706 -15.12 -11.89 -2.83
N LEU A 707 -14.55 -12.70 -1.94
CA LEU A 707 -14.78 -14.14 -1.89
C LEU A 707 -15.60 -14.43 -0.63
N VAL A 708 -16.85 -14.84 -0.83
CA VAL A 708 -17.80 -15.06 0.27
C VAL A 708 -18.16 -16.54 0.34
N PRO A 709 -17.86 -17.26 1.44
CA PRO A 709 -18.33 -18.62 1.63
C PRO A 709 -19.85 -18.74 1.37
N ILE A 710 -20.26 -19.76 0.60
CA ILE A 710 -21.65 -19.86 0.13
C ILE A 710 -22.66 -20.04 1.27
N ASP A 711 -22.23 -20.64 2.38
CA ASP A 711 -23.01 -20.88 3.59
C ASP A 711 -23.36 -19.59 4.34
N ILE A 712 -22.54 -18.54 4.27
CA ILE A 712 -22.86 -17.22 4.82
C ILE A 712 -23.53 -16.27 3.80
N CYS A 713 -23.57 -16.69 2.53
CA CYS A 713 -24.09 -15.92 1.39
C CYS A 713 -25.54 -16.31 0.98
N GLY A 714 -26.20 -17.23 1.69
CA GLY A 714 -27.49 -17.86 1.31
C GLY A 714 -28.74 -16.96 1.29
N ALA A 715 -29.93 -17.56 1.12
CA ALA A 715 -31.22 -16.87 1.14
C ALA A 715 -31.52 -16.35 2.55
N GLY A 716 -31.29 -15.06 2.76
CA GLY A 716 -31.23 -14.41 4.08
C GLY A 716 -30.00 -13.53 4.22
N GLY A 717 -28.82 -13.97 3.74
CA GLY A 717 -27.56 -13.22 3.88
C GLY A 717 -27.17 -12.91 5.33
N LEU A 718 -25.93 -12.49 5.56
CA LEU A 718 -25.49 -12.00 6.87
C LEU A 718 -24.70 -10.70 6.71
N GLY A 719 -24.82 -9.82 7.72
CA GLY A 719 -24.16 -8.52 7.77
C GLY A 719 -24.50 -7.67 6.55
N GLU A 720 -23.50 -7.22 5.81
CA GLU A 720 -23.67 -6.27 4.70
C GLU A 720 -24.41 -6.82 3.47
N ASP A 721 -24.82 -8.09 3.45
CA ASP A 721 -25.68 -8.62 2.39
C ASP A 721 -27.18 -8.46 2.70
N LEU A 722 -27.52 -8.02 3.91
CA LEU A 722 -28.90 -7.73 4.33
C LEU A 722 -29.38 -6.34 3.89
N TYR A 723 -28.46 -5.44 3.51
CA TYR A 723 -28.75 -4.02 3.35
C TYR A 723 -28.67 -3.52 1.90
#